data_AF-A0A661P7I0-F1
#
_entry.id   AF-A0A661P7I0-F1
#
_cell.length_a   1.000
_cell.length_b   1.000
_cell.length_c   1.000
_cell.angle_alpha   90.00
_cell.angle_beta   90.00
_cell.angle_gamma   90.00
#
_symmetry.space_group_name_H-M   'P 1'
#
loop_
_entity.id
_entity.type
_entity.pdbx_description
1 polymer ?
#
loop_
_entity_poly.entity_id
_entity_poly.type
_entity_poly.pdbx_seq_one_letter_code
_entity_poly.pdbx_strand_id
1 'polypeptide(L)'
;MTTSRPSGARQGRSAAAKSVRLAKLIEGAPGYRPEGGKCCEKSDRGLVSRIRAARWPHNLHQRSLGRQGRQSRAADEHRPMASFWHLEAFGVHYDVRVVGPGSGWPTRAEIASGHEALRDLAAVGQNRWELEEIYDAVSGFEGSGGARPPLQGPFAETRHAQVLERLRFTIRTGQLVIEPRPQPRIGADGYLVGSSPADIVLSPPEPVPAKVDDKNQEPTWFEVRVVDELGEPIADVPLELHVEGHHALTTDGDGRTRLDGVHEHYGSVHIAELNALRELLRPRWDTIREGEWLEQQADHSFAPLRGQKPIESGVRSETLHTIVIQPWVIRARLIGMYFDTNKCFLLPKALTDIKKLKQLYDRYPDSAILVVGHTDLSGDPSYNDPLSLERADSAAAYLKDDFKAWLAWYGFDKPAEKRWGSKEDHLMIAEVAGFGSKPASESDVRWFQRTRELAQDGIAGPQTRTQLITEYLALDETPLPASAKLVTHGCGESFPLSDDELASLALPADDEPNQRHRRVELYFFDHQLRVQPPAPASISPAGSPEYPEWGRRAQETYDFGLARTHVTVIVRMLDHGDTPIADLSWTAAYGDSLHEGGTAEDGVIQLAIPVGVPSVCLVLAGRRYCLTVTDPEGYPEASKTAGAVERLNNLAYHPGPSTQPPTSAFEDAVAAFQTDHGLDATGEVDEPTEGKLTAVYGF
;
A
#
# COMPACT_ATOMS: atom_id res chain seq x y z
N MET A 1 -28.45 -70.78 1.96
CA MET A 1 -27.26 -70.18 1.34
C MET A 1 -27.53 -68.71 1.08
N THR A 2 -27.00 -67.88 1.98
CA THR A 2 -26.27 -66.62 1.73
C THR A 2 -26.82 -65.51 0.83
N THR A 3 -26.94 -64.34 1.49
CA THR A 3 -26.63 -62.95 1.05
C THR A 3 -27.60 -62.23 0.11
N SER A 4 -27.91 -60.94 0.24
CA SER A 4 -28.02 -59.93 1.32
C SER A 4 -28.21 -58.60 0.57
N ARG A 5 -29.26 -57.82 0.88
CA ARG A 5 -29.38 -56.42 0.45
C ARG A 5 -28.39 -55.54 1.22
N PRO A 6 -27.97 -54.39 0.66
CA PRO A 6 -27.81 -53.21 1.49
C PRO A 6 -28.65 -52.02 0.98
N SER A 7 -29.28 -51.36 1.94
CA SER A 7 -29.88 -50.04 1.87
C SER A 7 -28.79 -48.97 1.78
N GLY A 8 -28.87 -48.09 0.78
CA GLY A 8 -28.06 -46.88 0.72
C GLY A 8 -28.63 -45.79 1.63
N ALA A 9 -27.88 -45.46 2.68
CA ALA A 9 -28.07 -44.23 3.44
C ALA A 9 -26.85 -43.32 3.18
N ARG A 10 -27.12 -42.11 2.67
CA ARG A 10 -26.15 -41.02 2.54
C ARG A 10 -25.63 -40.65 3.93
N GLN A 11 -24.32 -40.77 4.15
CA GLN A 11 -23.62 -40.06 5.23
C GLN A 11 -22.94 -38.83 4.62
N GLY A 12 -23.27 -37.66 5.17
CA GLY A 12 -22.61 -36.40 4.87
C GLY A 12 -21.15 -36.45 5.30
N ARG A 13 -20.27 -35.97 4.43
CA ARG A 13 -18.88 -35.69 4.77
C ARG A 13 -18.86 -34.37 5.55
N SER A 14 -18.62 -34.47 6.86
CA SER A 14 -18.22 -33.35 7.71
C SER A 14 -16.83 -32.88 7.28
N ALA A 15 -16.67 -31.57 7.08
CA ALA A 15 -15.38 -30.92 6.91
C ALA A 15 -14.53 -31.14 8.17
N ALA A 16 -13.27 -31.53 8.00
CA ALA A 16 -12.34 -31.77 9.09
C ALA A 16 -11.71 -30.43 9.52
N ALA A 17 -12.04 -29.95 10.71
CA ALA A 17 -11.33 -28.85 11.35
C ALA A 17 -10.10 -29.39 12.11
N LYS A 18 -8.92 -28.81 11.85
CA LYS A 18 -7.63 -29.17 12.47
C LYS A 18 -7.38 -28.33 13.72
N SER A 19 -6.67 -28.87 14.72
CA SER A 19 -6.70 -28.39 16.12
C SER A 19 -5.33 -28.34 16.83
N VAL A 20 -5.17 -27.39 17.76
CA VAL A 20 -4.02 -27.22 18.70
C VAL A 20 -4.23 -28.04 19.99
N ARG A 21 -3.18 -28.67 20.55
CA ARG A 21 -3.25 -29.58 21.73
C ARG A 21 -2.73 -28.88 23.00
N LEU A 22 -3.56 -28.74 24.03
CA LEU A 22 -3.14 -28.26 25.36
C LEU A 22 -3.40 -29.37 26.39
N ALA A 23 -2.43 -30.27 26.59
CA ALA A 23 -2.54 -31.35 27.58
C ALA A 23 -1.40 -31.30 28.62
N LYS A 24 -1.79 -31.57 29.89
CA LYS A 24 -1.02 -31.69 31.15
C LYS A 24 -0.62 -30.41 31.90
N LEU A 25 -1.43 -30.05 32.90
CA LEU A 25 -0.98 -29.47 34.19
C LEU A 25 -2.12 -29.45 35.24
N ILE A 26 -2.79 -30.57 35.46
CA ILE A 26 -3.74 -30.82 36.57
C ILE A 26 -3.40 -32.25 37.03
N GLU A 27 -2.88 -32.60 38.21
CA GLU A 27 -2.71 -31.99 39.54
C GLU A 27 -1.63 -32.81 40.31
N GLY A 28 -1.11 -32.28 41.44
CA GLY A 28 -0.72 -33.15 42.57
C GLY A 28 0.48 -32.72 43.43
N ALA A 29 0.21 -32.13 44.61
CA ALA A 29 0.78 -32.59 45.88
C ALA A 29 0.00 -31.99 47.09
N PRO A 30 -0.55 -32.82 48.00
CA PRO A 30 -1.28 -32.38 49.18
C PRO A 30 -0.37 -32.25 50.42
N GLY A 31 -0.69 -31.29 51.29
CA GLY A 31 -0.35 -31.37 52.72
C GLY A 31 0.54 -30.25 53.27
N TYR A 32 -0.06 -29.16 53.75
CA TYR A 32 0.32 -28.55 55.03
C TYR A 32 -0.81 -27.63 55.54
N ARG A 33 -1.13 -27.73 56.83
CA ARG A 33 -2.15 -26.93 57.53
C ARG A 33 -1.62 -25.53 57.91
N PRO A 34 -2.50 -24.58 58.26
CA PRO A 34 -2.16 -23.17 58.42
C PRO A 34 -1.73 -22.84 59.86
N GLU A 35 -0.62 -22.11 60.01
CA GLU A 35 -0.31 -21.37 61.24
C GLU A 35 0.28 -19.99 60.89
N GLY A 36 -0.03 -19.04 61.75
CA GLY A 36 0.01 -17.60 61.47
C GLY A 36 1.37 -16.94 61.62
N GLY A 37 1.39 -15.63 61.37
CA GLY A 37 2.55 -14.79 61.65
C GLY A 37 2.62 -13.53 60.80
N LYS A 38 2.19 -12.40 61.37
CA LYS A 38 2.53 -11.05 60.91
C LYS A 38 3.99 -10.70 61.23
N CYS A 39 4.50 -9.68 60.52
CA CYS A 39 5.69 -8.84 60.83
C CYS A 39 7.06 -9.51 60.56
N CYS A 40 8.13 -8.89 60.09
CA CYS A 40 8.66 -7.50 60.04
C CYS A 40 9.66 -7.43 58.85
N GLU A 41 9.80 -6.32 58.10
CA GLU A 41 10.71 -5.17 58.34
C GLU A 41 12.23 -5.42 58.10
N LYS A 42 12.82 -4.56 57.24
CA LYS A 42 14.25 -4.15 57.08
C LYS A 42 15.21 -5.14 56.39
N SER A 43 16.05 -4.73 55.43
CA SER A 43 17.02 -3.63 55.54
C SER A 43 17.58 -3.13 54.20
N ASP A 44 17.86 -1.82 54.17
CA ASP A 44 18.66 -1.06 53.21
C ASP A 44 20.11 -1.56 53.05
N ARG A 45 20.70 -1.30 51.87
CA ARG A 45 22.03 -0.67 51.71
C ARG A 45 22.29 -0.25 50.25
N GLY A 46 22.63 1.03 50.05
CA GLY A 46 23.07 1.62 48.77
C GLY A 46 24.39 1.04 48.24
N LEU A 47 24.79 1.30 46.98
CA LEU A 47 25.55 2.51 46.62
C LEU A 47 25.70 2.67 45.08
N VAL A 48 25.91 3.91 44.69
CA VAL A 48 26.36 4.50 43.41
C VAL A 48 27.47 3.73 42.66
N SER A 49 27.41 3.68 41.32
CA SER A 49 28.46 4.12 40.37
C SER A 49 28.72 3.24 39.13
N ARG A 50 28.93 3.95 38.00
CA ARG A 50 29.93 3.73 36.93
C ARG A 50 29.86 2.46 36.07
N ILE A 51 29.55 2.69 34.79
CA ILE A 51 29.95 1.83 33.67
C ILE A 51 31.29 2.35 33.10
N ARG A 52 32.32 1.48 33.08
CA ARG A 52 33.50 1.59 32.20
C ARG A 52 34.03 0.19 31.83
N ALA A 53 33.93 -0.11 30.53
CA ALA A 53 34.89 -0.73 29.59
C ALA A 53 35.82 -1.91 29.98
N ALA A 54 35.90 -2.89 29.06
CA ALA A 54 37.11 -3.64 28.65
C ALA A 54 36.90 -4.18 27.20
N ARG A 55 37.59 -3.72 26.14
CA ARG A 55 38.97 -3.96 25.60
C ARG A 55 39.16 -5.28 24.82
N TRP A 56 39.30 -5.26 23.47
CA TRP A 56 40.51 -5.18 22.57
C TRP A 56 41.02 -6.56 22.09
N PRO A 57 41.59 -6.72 20.86
CA PRO A 57 42.98 -6.32 20.51
C PRO A 57 43.15 -5.61 19.15
N HIS A 58 43.98 -4.56 19.00
CA HIS A 58 45.44 -4.52 18.73
C HIS A 58 45.85 -5.14 17.38
N ASN A 59 46.32 -4.37 16.38
CA ASN A 59 47.68 -3.79 16.22
C ASN A 59 47.74 -3.03 14.86
N LEU A 60 48.63 -2.09 14.49
CA LEU A 60 49.78 -1.40 15.08
C LEU A 60 50.21 -0.25 14.13
N HIS A 61 50.89 0.75 14.72
CA HIS A 61 51.90 1.69 14.16
C HIS A 61 51.55 3.16 13.95
N GLN A 62 52.05 3.95 14.92
CA GLN A 62 52.35 5.37 14.88
C GLN A 62 53.55 5.68 13.97
N ARG A 63 53.61 6.92 13.47
CA ARG A 63 54.79 7.81 13.60
C ARG A 63 54.42 9.25 13.24
N SER A 64 54.67 10.17 14.18
CA SER A 64 54.79 11.62 13.94
C SER A 64 56.25 11.96 13.60
N LEU A 65 56.50 12.97 12.77
CA LEU A 65 57.62 13.94 12.87
C LEU A 65 57.60 14.96 11.71
N GLY A 66 57.71 16.26 12.03
CA GLY A 66 58.72 17.15 11.42
C GLY A 66 58.39 18.02 10.18
N ARG A 67 58.10 19.31 10.45
CA ARG A 67 58.53 20.58 9.77
C ARG A 67 58.94 20.65 8.28
N GLN A 68 58.44 21.75 7.69
CA GLN A 68 59.00 22.64 6.64
C GLN A 68 58.90 22.27 5.16
N GLY A 69 58.02 23.02 4.47
CA GLY A 69 58.35 23.82 3.29
C GLY A 69 58.56 23.10 1.96
N ARG A 70 57.51 23.10 1.11
CA ARG A 70 57.67 23.33 -0.34
C ARG A 70 56.34 23.73 -0.97
N GLN A 71 56.37 24.84 -1.70
CA GLN A 71 55.31 25.36 -2.54
C GLN A 71 55.02 24.46 -3.75
N SER A 72 53.82 24.68 -4.30
CA SER A 72 53.37 24.42 -5.68
C SER A 72 52.93 22.99 -6.05
N ARG A 73 51.60 22.79 -6.06
CA ARG A 73 50.84 22.50 -7.28
C ARG A 73 49.36 22.76 -7.02
N ALA A 74 48.79 23.63 -7.85
CA ALA A 74 47.37 23.96 -7.86
C ALA A 74 46.55 22.71 -8.21
N ALA A 75 45.57 22.40 -7.36
CA ALA A 75 44.40 21.63 -7.69
C ALA A 75 43.23 22.58 -7.42
N ASP A 76 42.64 23.09 -8.50
CA ASP A 76 41.45 23.93 -8.48
C ASP A 76 40.26 23.00 -8.23
N GLU A 77 39.93 22.78 -6.96
CA GLU A 77 38.75 22.02 -6.55
C GLU A 77 37.51 22.92 -6.63
N HIS A 78 36.60 22.53 -7.50
CA HIS A 78 35.26 23.06 -7.68
C HIS A 78 34.52 23.14 -6.32
N ARG A 79 34.01 24.32 -5.96
CA ARG A 79 33.12 24.50 -4.81
C ARG A 79 31.65 24.41 -5.27
N PRO A 80 30.84 23.46 -4.78
CA PRO A 80 29.39 23.47 -5.03
C PRO A 80 28.69 24.49 -4.11
N MET A 81 27.95 25.43 -4.68
CA MET A 81 27.04 26.29 -3.90
C MET A 81 25.68 25.62 -3.69
N ALA A 82 25.04 25.96 -2.58
CA ALA A 82 23.80 25.39 -2.05
C ALA A 82 22.57 25.61 -2.95
N SER A 83 21.72 24.58 -3.11
CA SER A 83 20.41 24.68 -3.75
C SER A 83 19.36 25.24 -2.78
N PHE A 84 18.47 26.12 -3.27
CA PHE A 84 17.38 26.75 -2.52
C PHE A 84 16.03 26.45 -3.19
N TRP A 85 15.02 26.05 -2.40
CA TRP A 85 13.64 25.85 -2.83
C TRP A 85 12.66 26.54 -1.89
N HIS A 86 11.48 26.87 -2.41
CA HIS A 86 10.37 27.40 -1.63
C HIS A 86 9.25 26.37 -1.60
N LEU A 87 8.76 26.06 -0.40
CA LEU A 87 7.65 25.14 -0.17
C LEU A 87 6.49 25.91 0.48
N GLU A 88 5.26 25.66 0.07
CA GLU A 88 4.07 26.16 0.78
C GLU A 88 3.30 24.98 1.36
N ALA A 89 3.04 25.01 2.67
CA ALA A 89 2.20 24.04 3.35
C ALA A 89 1.26 24.78 4.32
N PHE A 90 -0.06 24.58 4.14
CA PHE A 90 -1.12 25.18 4.99
C PHE A 90 -1.01 26.72 5.17
N GLY A 91 -0.64 27.45 4.11
CA GLY A 91 -0.51 28.91 4.15
C GLY A 91 0.74 29.42 4.89
N VAL A 92 1.65 28.52 5.26
CA VAL A 92 2.99 28.83 5.77
C VAL A 92 3.99 28.49 4.67
N HIS A 93 4.84 29.46 4.32
CA HIS A 93 5.92 29.24 3.36
C HIS A 93 7.18 28.82 4.11
N TYR A 94 7.93 27.89 3.55
CA TYR A 94 9.19 27.40 4.07
C TYR A 94 10.29 27.56 3.02
N ASP A 95 11.46 28.00 3.45
CA ASP A 95 12.67 28.02 2.63
C ASP A 95 13.48 26.76 2.95
N VAL A 96 13.75 25.94 1.93
CA VAL A 96 14.49 24.68 2.04
C VAL A 96 15.84 24.83 1.34
N ARG A 97 16.93 24.48 2.04
CA ARG A 97 18.30 24.64 1.55
C ARG A 97 19.15 23.41 1.80
N VAL A 98 19.76 22.87 0.74
CA VAL A 98 20.78 21.82 0.85
C VAL A 98 22.17 22.43 0.96
N VAL A 99 22.88 22.10 2.03
CA VAL A 99 24.15 22.71 2.42
C VAL A 99 25.31 21.95 1.77
N GLY A 100 25.80 22.47 0.65
CA GLY A 100 26.97 21.91 -0.06
C GLY A 100 28.32 22.23 0.62
N PRO A 101 29.39 21.48 0.32
CA PRO A 101 30.72 21.71 0.89
C PRO A 101 31.27 23.08 0.49
N GLY A 102 31.44 23.96 1.48
CA GLY A 102 31.91 25.35 1.30
C GLY A 102 30.87 26.43 1.64
N SER A 103 29.61 26.06 1.85
CA SER A 103 28.62 26.92 2.50
C SER A 103 28.84 26.93 4.02
N GLY A 104 28.54 28.05 4.69
CA GLY A 104 28.69 28.14 6.15
C GLY A 104 27.83 27.07 6.86
N TRP A 105 28.41 26.40 7.85
CA TRP A 105 27.68 25.40 8.65
C TRP A 105 26.46 26.07 9.31
N PRO A 106 25.27 25.43 9.27
CA PRO A 106 24.10 25.97 9.93
C PRO A 106 24.33 26.10 11.43
N THR A 107 23.84 27.20 11.99
CA THR A 107 23.85 27.48 13.42
C THR A 107 22.95 26.50 14.17
N ARG A 108 23.15 26.39 15.49
CA ARG A 108 22.28 25.56 16.34
C ARG A 108 20.81 26.00 16.30
N ALA A 109 20.56 27.28 16.02
CA ALA A 109 19.20 27.81 15.88
C ALA A 109 18.54 27.34 14.57
N GLU A 110 19.27 27.38 13.44
CA GLU A 110 18.79 26.88 12.14
C GLU A 110 18.50 25.37 12.18
N ILE A 111 19.36 24.57 12.83
CA ILE A 111 19.13 23.12 13.01
C ILE A 111 17.90 22.85 13.88
N ALA A 112 17.70 23.64 14.95
CA ALA A 112 16.53 23.50 15.82
C ALA A 112 15.23 23.89 15.08
N SER A 113 15.27 24.99 14.32
CA SER A 113 14.18 25.46 13.45
C SER A 113 13.81 24.39 12.41
N GLY A 114 14.79 23.77 11.75
CA GLY A 114 14.54 22.69 10.79
C GLY A 114 13.89 21.45 11.40
N HIS A 115 14.26 21.07 12.63
CA HIS A 115 13.60 19.96 13.33
C HIS A 115 12.15 20.29 13.75
N GLU A 116 11.86 21.55 14.05
CA GLU A 116 10.50 22.02 14.36
C GLU A 116 9.64 22.06 13.10
N ALA A 117 10.14 22.66 12.02
CA ALA A 117 9.48 22.69 10.72
C ALA A 117 9.20 21.27 10.18
N LEU A 118 10.16 20.35 10.29
CA LEU A 118 9.95 18.95 9.87
C LEU A 118 8.93 18.22 10.76
N ARG A 119 8.84 18.57 12.05
CA ARG A 119 7.80 18.02 12.94
C ARG A 119 6.42 18.51 12.53
N ASP A 120 6.28 19.79 12.20
CA ASP A 120 5.03 20.39 11.76
C ASP A 120 4.58 19.82 10.41
N LEU A 121 5.52 19.66 9.46
CA LEU A 121 5.29 19.00 8.18
C LEU A 121 4.86 17.52 8.36
N ALA A 122 5.38 16.82 9.37
CA ALA A 122 5.09 15.40 9.65
C ALA A 122 3.87 15.14 10.54
N ALA A 123 3.38 16.13 11.30
CA ALA A 123 2.34 15.95 12.31
C ALA A 123 0.94 15.70 11.72
N VAL A 124 0.76 15.92 10.42
CA VAL A 124 -0.52 15.77 9.72
C VAL A 124 -0.28 14.83 8.55
N GLY A 125 -0.83 13.61 8.59
CA GLY A 125 -0.59 12.53 7.62
C GLY A 125 -1.03 12.79 6.17
N GLN A 126 -1.12 14.05 5.73
CA GLN A 126 -1.47 14.47 4.37
C GLN A 126 -0.29 15.08 3.57
N ASN A 127 0.84 15.46 4.20
CA ASN A 127 1.99 16.10 3.50
C ASN A 127 3.05 15.09 3.00
N ARG A 128 2.60 13.92 2.57
CA ARG A 128 3.47 12.79 2.30
C ARG A 128 4.35 13.01 1.07
N TRP A 129 3.81 13.71 0.07
CA TRP A 129 4.50 13.92 -1.21
C TRP A 129 5.55 15.03 -1.09
N GLU A 130 5.29 16.09 -0.32
CA GLU A 130 6.24 17.17 -0.07
C GLU A 130 7.47 16.66 0.70
N LEU A 131 7.26 15.72 1.63
CA LEU A 131 8.36 15.09 2.36
C LEU A 131 9.15 14.10 1.49
N GLU A 132 8.51 13.42 0.57
CA GLU A 132 9.19 12.55 -0.42
C GLU A 132 9.95 13.39 -1.45
N GLU A 133 9.43 14.55 -1.87
CA GLU A 133 10.10 15.49 -2.78
C GLU A 133 11.35 16.13 -2.14
N ILE A 134 11.27 16.57 -0.88
CA ILE A 134 12.45 17.05 -0.14
C ILE A 134 13.49 15.93 -0.01
N TYR A 135 13.04 14.69 0.24
CA TYR A 135 13.92 13.54 0.35
C TYR A 135 14.62 13.20 -0.97
N ASP A 136 13.90 13.23 -2.10
CA ASP A 136 14.47 12.96 -3.42
C ASP A 136 15.45 14.07 -3.83
N ALA A 137 15.13 15.34 -3.53
CA ALA A 137 16.03 16.47 -3.77
C ALA A 137 17.33 16.40 -2.95
N VAL A 138 17.25 15.98 -1.68
CA VAL A 138 18.42 15.76 -0.82
C VAL A 138 19.24 14.56 -1.30
N SER A 139 18.57 13.49 -1.72
CA SER A 139 19.19 12.25 -2.18
C SER A 139 19.91 12.43 -3.52
N GLY A 140 19.44 13.33 -4.39
CA GLY A 140 20.11 13.69 -5.64
C GLY A 140 21.47 14.40 -5.46
N PHE A 141 21.75 14.95 -4.27
CA PHE A 141 22.99 15.69 -3.97
C PHE A 141 24.09 14.83 -3.30
N GLU A 142 23.75 13.68 -2.70
CA GLU A 142 24.70 12.78 -2.00
C GLU A 142 25.52 11.85 -2.94
N GLY A 143 25.58 12.18 -4.22
CA GLY A 143 26.22 11.40 -5.28
C GLY A 143 27.76 11.45 -5.30
N SER A 144 28.43 11.10 -4.20
CA SER A 144 29.81 10.59 -4.25
C SER A 144 30.21 9.87 -2.95
N GLY A 145 30.06 8.55 -2.94
CA GLY A 145 30.79 7.67 -2.01
C GLY A 145 30.00 7.15 -0.80
N GLY A 146 29.18 6.11 -1.02
CA GLY A 146 28.62 5.28 0.04
C GLY A 146 27.51 4.36 -0.49
N ALA A 147 27.70 3.05 -0.40
CA ALA A 147 26.72 2.08 -0.91
C ALA A 147 25.36 2.19 -0.19
N ARG A 148 24.30 2.20 -1.01
CA ARG A 148 22.87 2.32 -0.67
C ARG A 148 22.32 0.99 -0.11
N PRO A 149 21.56 0.95 1.00
CA PRO A 149 20.55 -0.07 1.22
C PRO A 149 19.21 0.40 0.61
N PRO A 150 18.44 -0.46 -0.07
CA PRO A 150 17.12 -0.10 -0.60
C PRO A 150 16.12 0.18 0.54
N LEU A 151 15.17 1.10 0.31
CA LEU A 151 13.97 1.22 1.15
C LEU A 151 13.20 -0.11 1.04
N GLN A 152 12.99 -0.81 2.16
CA GLN A 152 12.32 -2.12 2.17
C GLN A 152 10.97 -2.03 2.90
N GLY A 153 9.91 -2.58 2.28
CA GLY A 153 8.59 -2.79 2.87
C GLY A 153 7.43 -2.49 1.89
N PRO A 154 6.37 -3.31 1.83
CA PRO A 154 5.25 -3.14 0.89
C PRO A 154 4.18 -2.12 1.35
N PHE A 155 4.29 -1.59 2.58
CA PHE A 155 3.30 -0.68 3.16
C PHE A 155 3.73 0.78 3.14
N ALA A 156 2.78 1.64 2.82
CA ALA A 156 2.98 3.06 2.71
C ALA A 156 3.47 3.69 4.04
N GLU A 157 2.98 3.25 5.20
CA GLU A 157 3.40 3.79 6.51
C GLU A 157 4.88 3.52 6.82
N THR A 158 5.43 2.37 6.41
CA THR A 158 6.83 1.99 6.66
C THR A 158 7.80 2.85 5.84
N ARG A 159 7.46 3.16 4.58
CA ARG A 159 8.26 4.04 3.71
C ARG A 159 8.29 5.47 4.22
N HIS A 160 7.16 6.00 4.70
CA HIS A 160 7.07 7.36 5.23
C HIS A 160 7.93 7.56 6.49
N ALA A 161 7.94 6.58 7.40
CA ALA A 161 8.80 6.60 8.58
C ALA A 161 10.31 6.60 8.23
N GLN A 162 10.70 5.84 7.20
CA GLN A 162 12.09 5.80 6.72
C GLN A 162 12.55 7.12 6.10
N VAL A 163 11.66 7.78 5.32
CA VAL A 163 11.89 9.11 4.75
C VAL A 163 12.09 10.16 5.84
N LEU A 164 11.20 10.18 6.84
CA LEU A 164 11.27 11.11 7.97
C LEU A 164 12.57 10.95 8.79
N GLU A 165 13.00 9.72 9.07
CA GLU A 165 14.25 9.48 9.79
C GLU A 165 15.48 9.94 8.99
N ARG A 166 15.47 9.82 7.67
CA ARG A 166 16.57 10.32 6.83
C ARG A 166 16.62 11.84 6.76
N LEU A 167 15.47 12.51 6.64
CA LEU A 167 15.39 13.98 6.66
C LEU A 167 15.81 14.53 8.03
N ARG A 168 15.42 13.88 9.13
CA ARG A 168 15.91 14.22 10.48
C ARG A 168 17.43 14.09 10.57
N PHE A 169 17.98 13.03 10.00
CA PHE A 169 19.42 12.80 9.99
C PHE A 169 20.18 13.90 9.22
N THR A 170 19.71 14.28 8.03
CA THR A 170 20.36 15.29 7.18
C THR A 170 20.25 16.71 7.74
N ILE A 171 19.16 17.05 8.43
CA ILE A 171 19.06 18.31 9.21
C ILE A 171 20.06 18.30 10.37
N ARG A 172 20.14 17.18 11.10
CA ARG A 172 21.04 17.04 12.25
C ARG A 172 22.51 17.10 11.87
N THR A 173 22.88 16.58 10.70
CA THR A 173 24.24 16.65 10.15
C THR A 173 24.52 17.99 9.47
N GLY A 174 23.55 18.90 9.42
CA GLY A 174 23.70 20.25 8.86
C GLY A 174 23.77 20.29 7.34
N GLN A 175 23.34 19.21 6.67
CA GLN A 175 23.30 19.07 5.21
C GLN A 175 21.97 19.57 4.61
N LEU A 176 20.96 19.78 5.46
CA LEU A 176 19.65 20.32 5.10
C LEU A 176 19.21 21.37 6.13
N VAL A 177 18.71 22.51 5.65
CA VAL A 177 18.10 23.57 6.46
C VAL A 177 16.69 23.80 5.95
N ILE A 178 15.71 23.83 6.86
CA ILE A 178 14.31 24.12 6.57
C ILE A 178 13.88 25.22 7.53
N GLU A 179 13.43 26.36 7.02
CA GLU A 179 13.01 27.47 7.88
C GLU A 179 11.65 28.03 7.45
N PRO A 180 10.75 28.33 8.40
CA PRO A 180 9.51 29.02 8.08
C PRO A 180 9.82 30.45 7.67
N ARG A 181 9.31 30.86 6.50
CA ARG A 181 9.46 32.19 5.95
C ARG A 181 8.57 33.17 6.74
N PRO A 182 9.14 34.22 7.34
CA PRO A 182 8.32 35.22 8.02
C PRO A 182 7.51 36.01 6.99
N GLN A 183 6.18 35.91 7.05
CA GLN A 183 5.31 36.79 6.25
C GLN A 183 5.37 38.23 6.79
N PRO A 184 5.47 39.25 5.92
CA PRO A 184 5.43 40.63 6.35
C PRO A 184 4.07 40.96 6.99
N ARG A 185 4.06 41.35 8.28
CA ARG A 185 2.86 41.92 8.89
C ARG A 185 2.78 43.40 8.50
N ILE A 186 1.79 43.73 7.69
CA ILE A 186 1.42 45.11 7.39
C ILE A 186 0.55 45.63 8.55
N GLY A 187 1.00 46.70 9.20
CA GLY A 187 0.22 47.39 10.23
C GLY A 187 -1.03 48.03 9.65
N ALA A 188 -1.97 48.43 10.52
CA ALA A 188 -3.22 49.08 10.11
C ALA A 188 -3.02 50.42 9.35
N ASP A 189 -1.78 50.93 9.31
CA ASP A 189 -1.33 52.14 8.63
C ASP A 189 -0.64 51.87 7.27
N GLY A 190 -0.55 50.60 6.83
CA GLY A 190 -0.01 50.25 5.51
C GLY A 190 1.51 50.07 5.45
N TYR A 191 2.21 50.09 6.59
CA TYR A 191 3.66 49.87 6.68
C TYR A 191 4.03 48.56 7.39
N LEU A 192 5.25 48.05 7.15
CA LEU A 192 5.76 46.85 7.83
C LEU A 192 5.92 47.12 9.34
N VAL A 193 5.29 46.29 10.17
CA VAL A 193 5.37 46.41 11.64
C VAL A 193 6.82 46.26 12.10
N GLY A 194 7.38 47.31 12.70
CA GLY A 194 8.73 47.32 13.30
C GLY A 194 9.72 48.34 12.73
N SER A 195 9.34 49.13 11.70
CA SER A 195 10.23 50.15 11.14
C SER A 195 10.01 51.51 11.82
N SER A 196 10.94 51.94 12.68
CA SER A 196 10.98 53.32 13.19
C SER A 196 11.97 54.16 12.35
N PRO A 197 11.69 55.44 12.02
CA PRO A 197 12.52 56.26 11.12
C PRO A 197 13.86 56.75 11.70
N ALA A 198 14.34 56.21 12.83
CA ALA A 198 15.35 56.89 13.65
C ALA A 198 16.76 56.25 13.70
N ASP A 199 16.99 55.06 13.14
CA ASP A 199 18.31 54.40 13.22
C ASP A 199 19.00 54.32 11.85
N ILE A 200 19.27 55.48 11.24
CA ILE A 200 20.27 55.60 10.16
C ILE A 200 21.50 56.28 10.76
N VAL A 201 22.37 55.47 11.37
CA VAL A 201 23.78 55.83 11.56
C VAL A 201 24.58 55.07 10.51
N LEU A 202 25.07 55.80 9.52
CA LEU A 202 25.95 55.33 8.46
C LEU A 202 27.30 54.90 9.05
N SER A 203 27.48 53.61 9.29
CA SER A 203 28.81 53.01 9.24
C SER A 203 29.26 52.99 7.77
N PRO A 204 30.54 53.29 7.46
CA PRO A 204 31.02 53.23 6.08
C PRO A 204 30.80 51.81 5.56
N PRO A 205 30.39 51.61 4.29
CA PRO A 205 30.23 50.28 3.76
C PRO A 205 31.58 49.57 3.87
N GLU A 206 31.61 48.41 4.52
CA GLU A 206 32.68 47.45 4.29
C GLU A 206 32.80 47.25 2.78
N PRO A 207 34.02 47.15 2.22
CA PRO A 207 34.19 47.02 0.80
C PRO A 207 33.39 45.80 0.35
N VAL A 208 32.36 46.05 -0.46
CA VAL A 208 31.65 45.02 -1.21
C VAL A 208 32.74 44.15 -1.83
N PRO A 209 32.77 42.81 -1.58
CA PRO A 209 33.71 41.96 -2.30
C PRO A 209 33.52 42.31 -3.77
N ALA A 210 34.60 42.74 -4.41
CA ALA A 210 34.54 43.27 -5.77
C ALA A 210 33.67 42.32 -6.60
N LYS A 211 32.67 42.88 -7.32
CA LYS A 211 31.99 42.14 -8.39
C LYS A 211 33.08 41.40 -9.13
N VAL A 212 33.02 40.06 -9.13
CA VAL A 212 33.84 39.27 -10.04
C VAL A 212 33.62 39.90 -11.40
N ASP A 213 34.70 40.31 -12.05
CA ASP A 213 34.65 41.08 -13.28
C ASP A 213 33.90 40.24 -14.33
N ASP A 214 32.64 40.61 -14.58
CA ASP A 214 31.62 39.89 -15.35
C ASP A 214 31.91 39.89 -16.87
N LYS A 215 33.19 40.08 -17.23
CA LYS A 215 33.65 40.36 -18.59
C LYS A 215 34.46 39.22 -19.21
N ASN A 216 34.58 38.08 -18.53
CA ASN A 216 35.42 36.98 -19.00
C ASN A 216 34.90 35.57 -18.66
N GLN A 217 33.60 35.41 -18.37
CA GLN A 217 33.00 34.08 -18.38
C GLN A 217 32.82 33.65 -19.83
N GLU A 218 33.48 32.56 -20.23
CA GLU A 218 33.26 31.97 -21.54
C GLU A 218 31.78 31.55 -21.64
N PRO A 219 31.09 31.89 -22.74
CA PRO A 219 29.71 31.47 -22.92
C PRO A 219 29.63 29.95 -22.97
N THR A 220 28.62 29.40 -22.30
CA THR A 220 28.31 27.97 -22.28
C THR A 220 27.03 27.70 -23.08
N TRP A 221 26.55 26.45 -23.02
CA TRP A 221 25.40 25.97 -23.76
C TRP A 221 24.57 24.98 -22.96
N PHE A 222 23.29 24.90 -23.30
CA PHE A 222 22.33 23.91 -22.81
C PHE A 222 21.76 23.13 -23.97
N GLU A 223 21.66 21.81 -23.83
CA GLU A 223 21.04 20.94 -24.83
C GLU A 223 20.02 20.04 -24.14
N VAL A 224 18.80 20.05 -24.65
CA VAL A 224 17.69 19.23 -24.15
C VAL A 224 17.24 18.31 -25.27
N ARG A 225 16.99 17.05 -24.93
CA ARG A 225 16.36 16.07 -25.82
C ARG A 225 15.04 15.62 -25.23
N VAL A 226 13.99 15.55 -26.04
CA VAL A 226 12.69 15.04 -25.65
C VAL A 226 12.43 13.75 -26.42
N VAL A 227 12.16 12.67 -25.69
CA VAL A 227 11.90 11.33 -26.22
C VAL A 227 10.63 10.76 -25.60
N ASP A 228 10.05 9.76 -26.24
CA ASP A 228 8.94 9.00 -25.69
C ASP A 228 9.42 7.87 -24.76
N GLU A 229 8.48 7.03 -24.29
CA GLU A 229 8.74 5.95 -23.34
C GLU A 229 9.74 4.90 -23.86
N LEU A 230 9.88 4.76 -25.18
CA LEU A 230 10.80 3.83 -25.84
C LEU A 230 12.13 4.49 -26.25
N GLY A 231 12.29 5.80 -25.97
CA GLY A 231 13.47 6.57 -26.34
C GLY A 231 13.47 7.09 -27.78
N GLU A 232 12.34 7.01 -28.48
CA GLU A 232 12.22 7.61 -29.81
C GLU A 232 12.03 9.12 -29.71
N PRO A 233 12.73 9.91 -30.54
CA PRO A 233 12.69 11.36 -30.47
C PRO A 233 11.29 11.92 -30.76
N ILE A 234 10.91 12.98 -30.04
CA ILE A 234 9.67 13.72 -30.29
C ILE A 234 10.04 15.09 -30.88
N ALA A 235 9.79 15.26 -32.17
CA ALA A 235 9.99 16.51 -32.87
C ALA A 235 8.86 17.51 -32.59
N ASP A 236 9.11 18.78 -32.85
CA ASP A 236 8.13 19.87 -32.79
C ASP A 236 7.51 20.10 -31.39
N VAL A 237 8.20 19.69 -30.32
CA VAL A 237 7.77 19.94 -28.94
C VAL A 237 8.14 21.37 -28.55
N PRO A 238 7.16 22.25 -28.28
CA PRO A 238 7.44 23.59 -27.75
C PRO A 238 7.87 23.49 -26.29
N LEU A 239 8.98 24.14 -25.95
CA LEU A 239 9.49 24.22 -24.58
C LEU A 239 10.04 25.61 -24.28
N GLU A 240 10.07 25.95 -23.00
CA GLU A 240 10.67 27.17 -22.48
C GLU A 240 11.88 26.82 -21.62
N LEU A 241 13.04 27.30 -22.02
CA LEU A 241 14.27 27.17 -21.24
C LEU A 241 14.49 28.44 -20.42
N HIS A 242 14.59 28.29 -19.10
CA HIS A 242 14.78 29.38 -18.15
C HIS A 242 16.24 29.39 -17.71
N VAL A 243 17.04 30.18 -18.42
CA VAL A 243 18.48 30.41 -18.22
C VAL A 243 18.72 31.86 -18.64
N GLU A 244 19.18 32.72 -17.74
CA GLU A 244 19.40 34.16 -18.01
C GLU A 244 18.19 34.90 -18.62
N GLY A 245 16.99 34.41 -18.34
CA GLY A 245 15.75 34.85 -18.98
C GLY A 245 14.92 33.67 -19.46
N HIS A 246 13.94 33.94 -20.32
CA HIS A 246 13.04 32.93 -20.87
C HIS A 246 13.31 32.76 -22.37
N HIS A 247 13.59 31.53 -22.79
CA HIS A 247 13.90 31.19 -24.17
C HIS A 247 12.89 30.16 -24.68
N ALA A 248 11.97 30.60 -25.55
CA ALA A 248 11.06 29.69 -26.25
C ALA A 248 11.82 28.96 -27.36
N LEU A 249 11.83 27.63 -27.30
CA LEU A 249 12.52 26.75 -28.21
C LEU A 249 11.58 25.64 -28.69
N THR A 250 11.98 24.93 -29.74
CA THR A 250 11.24 23.80 -30.27
C THR A 250 12.22 22.69 -30.62
N THR A 251 11.83 21.44 -30.39
CA THR A 251 12.66 20.29 -30.71
C THR A 251 12.71 20.02 -32.21
N ASP A 252 13.89 19.63 -32.70
CA ASP A 252 14.13 19.21 -34.08
C ASP A 252 13.73 17.73 -34.33
N GLY A 253 14.06 17.19 -35.50
CA GLY A 253 13.77 15.81 -35.89
C GLY A 253 14.43 14.74 -34.99
N ASP A 254 15.51 15.07 -34.30
CA ASP A 254 16.18 14.20 -33.33
C ASP A 254 15.65 14.40 -31.90
N GLY A 255 14.59 15.19 -31.77
CA GLY A 255 13.95 15.56 -30.52
C GLY A 255 14.80 16.55 -29.72
N ARG A 256 15.76 17.24 -30.33
CA ARG A 256 16.75 18.06 -29.62
C ARG A 256 16.46 19.55 -29.78
N THR A 257 16.88 20.31 -28.79
CA THR A 257 17.00 21.76 -28.92
C THR A 257 18.18 22.25 -28.10
N ARG A 258 18.74 23.39 -28.49
CA ARG A 258 19.99 23.90 -27.94
C ARG A 258 19.93 25.41 -27.80
N LEU A 259 20.43 25.89 -26.66
CA LEU A 259 20.68 27.30 -26.39
C LEU A 259 22.19 27.48 -26.17
N ASP A 260 22.81 28.35 -26.97
CA ASP A 260 24.21 28.73 -26.84
C ASP A 260 24.32 30.21 -26.44
N GLY A 261 25.46 30.62 -25.88
CA GLY A 261 25.75 32.04 -25.66
C GLY A 261 25.26 32.60 -24.32
N VAL A 262 24.99 31.72 -23.36
CA VAL A 262 24.60 32.05 -21.97
C VAL A 262 25.78 31.87 -21.02
N HIS A 263 25.76 32.51 -19.86
CA HIS A 263 26.84 32.41 -18.86
C HIS A 263 26.44 31.63 -17.60
N GLU A 264 25.15 31.36 -17.38
CA GLU A 264 24.66 30.47 -16.33
C GLU A 264 24.95 28.98 -16.61
N HIS A 265 25.22 28.20 -15.55
CA HIS A 265 25.54 26.77 -15.64
C HIS A 265 24.39 25.83 -15.29
N TYR A 266 23.28 26.39 -14.79
CA TYR A 266 22.08 25.66 -14.40
C TYR A 266 20.85 26.42 -14.88
N GLY A 267 19.77 25.69 -15.14
CA GLY A 267 18.48 26.27 -15.47
C GLY A 267 17.35 25.28 -15.28
N SER A 268 16.16 25.66 -15.74
CA SER A 268 15.02 24.75 -15.84
C SER A 268 14.43 24.76 -17.25
N VAL A 269 13.86 23.64 -17.65
CA VAL A 269 13.11 23.49 -18.88
C VAL A 269 11.66 23.18 -18.55
N HIS A 270 10.75 23.88 -19.22
CA HIS A 270 9.31 23.80 -19.01
C HIS A 270 8.61 23.41 -20.31
N ILE A 271 7.71 22.43 -20.25
CA ILE A 271 6.77 22.11 -21.33
C ILE A 271 5.37 22.47 -20.82
N ALA A 272 4.89 23.64 -21.23
CA ALA A 272 3.59 24.18 -20.81
C ALA A 272 2.44 23.81 -21.77
N GLU A 273 2.74 23.66 -23.06
CA GLU A 273 1.75 23.38 -24.11
C GLU A 273 1.45 21.87 -24.21
N LEU A 274 0.91 21.31 -23.12
CA LEU A 274 0.66 19.86 -23.00
C LEU A 274 -0.35 19.35 -24.03
N ASN A 275 -1.26 20.19 -24.53
CA ASN A 275 -2.21 19.79 -25.58
C ASN A 275 -1.48 19.52 -26.91
N ALA A 276 -0.48 20.32 -27.27
CA ALA A 276 0.34 20.08 -28.46
C ALA A 276 1.15 18.79 -28.31
N LEU A 277 1.73 18.58 -27.12
CA LEU A 277 2.46 17.35 -26.79
C LEU A 277 1.57 16.11 -26.89
N ARG A 278 0.31 16.19 -26.41
CA ARG A 278 -0.67 15.10 -26.55
C ARG A 278 -1.00 14.78 -28.00
N GLU A 279 -1.17 15.78 -28.87
CA GLU A 279 -1.47 15.54 -30.28
C GLU A 279 -0.30 14.88 -31.01
N LEU A 280 0.95 15.20 -30.63
CA LEU A 280 2.15 14.51 -31.14
C LEU A 280 2.23 13.05 -30.68
N LEU A 281 1.84 12.76 -29.44
CA LEU A 281 1.97 11.44 -28.82
C LEU A 281 0.78 10.51 -29.07
N ARG A 282 -0.41 11.05 -29.30
CA ARG A 282 -1.64 10.26 -29.52
C ARG A 282 -1.45 9.17 -30.59
N PRO A 283 -0.91 9.44 -31.79
CA PRO A 283 -0.72 8.38 -32.79
C PRO A 283 0.21 7.26 -32.33
N ARG A 284 1.22 7.59 -31.50
CA ARG A 284 2.16 6.60 -30.94
C ARG A 284 1.45 5.72 -29.92
N TRP A 285 0.74 6.33 -28.97
CA TRP A 285 0.10 5.62 -27.86
C TRP A 285 -1.23 4.94 -28.21
N ASP A 286 -1.91 5.37 -29.28
CA ASP A 286 -3.06 4.66 -29.83
C ASP A 286 -2.66 3.33 -30.50
N THR A 287 -1.36 3.11 -30.74
CA THR A 287 -0.79 1.86 -31.25
C THR A 287 -0.01 1.12 -30.17
N ILE A 288 0.00 -0.21 -30.25
CA ILE A 288 0.87 -1.06 -29.43
C ILE A 288 2.23 -1.09 -30.12
N ARG A 289 3.28 -0.69 -29.38
CA ARG A 289 4.64 -0.60 -29.89
C ARG A 289 5.53 -1.56 -29.12
N GLU A 290 6.31 -2.34 -29.87
CA GLU A 290 7.30 -3.26 -29.30
C GLU A 290 8.49 -2.49 -28.72
N GLY A 291 9.02 -2.95 -27.60
CA GLY A 291 10.19 -2.36 -26.95
C GLY A 291 10.03 -2.23 -25.44
N GLU A 292 11.16 -2.20 -24.75
CA GLU A 292 11.22 -1.93 -23.32
C GLU A 292 11.19 -0.43 -23.06
N TRP A 293 10.51 -0.04 -21.98
CA TRP A 293 10.54 1.36 -21.55
C TRP A 293 11.93 1.74 -21.08
N LEU A 294 12.32 2.98 -21.30
CA LEU A 294 13.59 3.51 -20.80
C LEU A 294 13.64 3.39 -19.26
N GLU A 295 14.73 2.81 -18.76
CA GLU A 295 15.03 2.74 -17.33
C GLU A 295 15.59 4.05 -16.79
N GLN A 296 15.47 4.28 -15.48
CA GLN A 296 15.96 5.50 -14.85
C GLN A 296 17.47 5.71 -15.04
N GLN A 297 17.83 6.91 -15.51
CA GLN A 297 19.21 7.35 -15.70
C GLN A 297 19.39 8.74 -15.09
N ALA A 298 20.62 9.07 -14.67
CA ALA A 298 20.90 10.27 -13.88
C ALA A 298 20.71 11.59 -14.67
N ASP A 299 20.82 11.53 -15.98
CA ASP A 299 20.65 12.61 -16.96
C ASP A 299 19.26 12.56 -17.63
N HIS A 300 18.36 11.71 -17.14
CA HIS A 300 17.00 11.58 -17.62
C HIS A 300 16.00 12.13 -16.61
N SER A 301 14.96 12.80 -17.11
CA SER A 301 13.78 13.19 -16.33
C SER A 301 12.54 12.53 -16.90
N PHE A 302 11.90 11.70 -16.09
CA PHE A 302 10.73 10.93 -16.48
C PHE A 302 9.47 11.72 -16.16
N ALA A 303 8.69 12.00 -17.19
CA ALA A 303 7.52 12.86 -17.11
C ALA A 303 6.27 12.09 -17.55
N PRO A 304 5.50 11.50 -16.62
CA PRO A 304 4.20 10.95 -16.94
C PRO A 304 3.25 12.07 -17.36
N LEU A 305 2.70 11.97 -18.57
CA LEU A 305 1.81 13.00 -19.12
C LEU A 305 0.42 12.91 -18.46
N ARG A 306 0.21 13.74 -17.43
CA ARG A 306 -1.02 13.74 -16.60
C ARG A 306 -1.59 15.14 -16.41
N GLY A 307 -2.92 15.26 -16.56
CA GLY A 307 -3.66 16.48 -16.21
C GLY A 307 -3.11 17.75 -16.89
N GLN A 308 -3.28 18.92 -16.29
CA GLN A 308 -2.81 20.19 -16.90
C GLN A 308 -1.50 20.71 -16.29
N LYS A 309 -0.84 19.95 -15.40
CA LYS A 309 0.37 20.42 -14.71
C LYS A 309 1.56 20.43 -15.69
N PRO A 310 2.20 21.59 -15.94
CA PRO A 310 3.37 21.67 -16.82
C PRO A 310 4.47 20.70 -16.38
N ILE A 311 5.20 20.17 -17.37
CA ILE A 311 6.38 19.35 -17.11
C ILE A 311 7.54 20.31 -16.89
N GLU A 312 8.24 20.15 -15.76
CA GLU A 312 9.41 20.95 -15.41
C GLU A 312 10.57 20.03 -15.06
N SER A 313 11.76 20.39 -15.53
CA SER A 313 12.99 19.66 -15.23
C SER A 313 14.16 20.62 -15.04
N GLY A 314 15.03 20.34 -14.07
CA GLY A 314 16.32 21.01 -13.97
C GLY A 314 17.23 20.57 -15.13
N VAL A 315 18.08 21.48 -15.61
CA VAL A 315 19.08 21.21 -16.66
C VAL A 315 20.43 21.79 -16.26
N ARG A 316 21.50 21.20 -16.80
CA ARG A 316 22.88 21.63 -16.57
C ARG A 316 23.55 21.98 -17.89
N SER A 317 24.37 23.03 -17.88
CA SER A 317 25.16 23.37 -19.06
C SER A 317 26.14 22.25 -19.43
N GLU A 318 26.50 22.20 -20.70
CA GLU A 318 27.47 21.27 -21.29
C GLU A 318 27.13 19.78 -21.14
N THR A 319 25.89 19.48 -20.80
CA THR A 319 25.39 18.12 -20.64
C THR A 319 24.08 18.00 -21.39
N LEU A 320 23.94 16.93 -22.18
CA LEU A 320 22.66 16.62 -22.81
C LEU A 320 21.70 16.14 -21.72
N HIS A 321 20.61 16.87 -21.52
CA HIS A 321 19.54 16.45 -20.61
C HIS A 321 18.40 15.83 -21.40
N THR A 322 17.95 14.63 -21.02
CA THR A 322 16.86 13.94 -21.74
C THR A 322 15.57 13.94 -20.92
N ILE A 323 14.48 14.44 -21.48
CA ILE A 323 13.13 14.34 -20.92
C ILE A 323 12.43 13.17 -21.59
N VAL A 324 12.01 12.19 -20.79
CA VAL A 324 11.30 10.99 -21.24
C VAL A 324 9.81 11.16 -20.94
N ILE A 325 9.00 11.38 -21.97
CA ILE A 325 7.55 11.51 -21.83
C ILE A 325 6.92 10.12 -21.81
N GLN A 326 6.15 9.82 -20.76
CA GLN A 326 5.53 8.50 -20.58
C GLN A 326 4.00 8.58 -20.57
N PRO A 327 3.30 7.56 -21.08
CA PRO A 327 1.87 7.47 -20.87
C PRO A 327 1.59 7.26 -19.38
N TRP A 328 0.54 7.90 -18.89
CA TRP A 328 0.14 7.80 -17.50
C TRP A 328 -1.13 6.96 -17.39
N VAL A 329 -1.02 5.83 -16.69
CA VAL A 329 -2.15 4.95 -16.38
C VAL A 329 -2.05 4.51 -14.92
N ILE A 330 -3.18 4.50 -14.23
CA ILE A 330 -3.33 3.88 -12.90
C ILE A 330 -4.33 2.75 -13.01
N ARG A 331 -4.04 1.63 -12.34
CA ARG A 331 -4.94 0.48 -12.26
C ARG A 331 -5.44 0.32 -10.83
N ALA A 332 -6.75 0.22 -10.65
CA ALA A 332 -7.37 -0.21 -9.41
C ALA A 332 -8.07 -1.55 -9.64
N ARG A 333 -7.85 -2.54 -8.78
CA ARG A 333 -8.46 -3.87 -8.92
C ARG A 333 -9.37 -4.16 -7.74
N LEU A 334 -10.66 -4.33 -8.02
CA LEU A 334 -11.63 -4.91 -7.10
C LEU A 334 -11.54 -6.44 -7.25
N ILE A 335 -10.84 -7.11 -6.35
CA ILE A 335 -10.63 -8.56 -6.40
C ILE A 335 -11.45 -9.32 -5.33
N GLY A 336 -12.14 -10.40 -5.74
CA GLY A 336 -12.87 -11.29 -4.84
C GLY A 336 -14.34 -11.48 -5.22
N MET A 337 -15.15 -12.09 -4.36
CA MET A 337 -16.56 -12.40 -4.69
C MET A 337 -17.50 -11.19 -4.64
N TYR A 338 -17.26 -10.13 -5.39
CA TYR A 338 -18.22 -9.02 -5.47
C TYR A 338 -19.50 -9.35 -6.22
N PHE A 339 -19.56 -10.54 -6.82
CA PHE A 339 -20.70 -11.06 -7.56
C PHE A 339 -20.99 -12.50 -7.14
N ASP A 340 -22.28 -12.86 -7.13
CA ASP A 340 -22.68 -14.26 -7.10
C ASP A 340 -22.34 -14.98 -8.41
N THR A 341 -22.29 -16.32 -8.37
CA THR A 341 -22.20 -17.16 -9.57
C THR A 341 -23.26 -16.76 -10.59
N ASN A 342 -22.85 -16.64 -11.86
CA ASN A 342 -23.70 -16.28 -13.00
C ASN A 342 -24.37 -14.90 -12.95
N LYS A 343 -24.05 -14.06 -11.96
CA LYS A 343 -24.68 -12.74 -11.79
C LYS A 343 -23.70 -11.59 -11.94
N CYS A 344 -24.27 -10.43 -12.24
CA CYS A 344 -23.62 -9.13 -12.27
C CYS A 344 -24.10 -8.19 -11.15
N PHE A 345 -24.94 -8.65 -10.22
CA PHE A 345 -25.33 -7.86 -9.05
C PHE A 345 -24.13 -7.63 -8.13
N LEU A 346 -23.83 -6.37 -7.83
CA LEU A 346 -22.70 -5.97 -7.00
C LEU A 346 -23.07 -6.10 -5.52
N LEU A 347 -22.48 -7.09 -4.86
CA LEU A 347 -22.82 -7.49 -3.49
C LEU A 347 -22.44 -6.40 -2.47
N PRO A 348 -23.16 -6.31 -1.32
CA PRO A 348 -22.87 -5.34 -0.26
C PRO A 348 -21.42 -5.25 0.20
N LYS A 349 -20.74 -6.39 0.24
CA LYS A 349 -19.33 -6.44 0.64
C LYS A 349 -18.39 -5.67 -0.30
N ALA A 350 -18.80 -5.42 -1.54
CA ALA A 350 -18.07 -4.59 -2.49
C ALA A 350 -18.08 -3.11 -2.11
N LEU A 351 -19.12 -2.65 -1.40
CA LEU A 351 -19.35 -1.23 -1.15
C LEU A 351 -18.22 -0.60 -0.32
N THR A 352 -17.66 -1.36 0.62
CA THR A 352 -16.50 -0.92 1.44
C THR A 352 -15.28 -0.61 0.58
N ASP A 353 -15.04 -1.41 -0.45
CA ASP A 353 -13.88 -1.26 -1.32
C ASP A 353 -14.13 -0.23 -2.44
N ILE A 354 -15.36 -0.14 -2.93
CA ILE A 354 -15.77 0.90 -3.87
C ILE A 354 -15.63 2.30 -3.25
N LYS A 355 -15.96 2.46 -1.95
CA LYS A 355 -15.71 3.71 -1.22
C LYS A 355 -14.24 4.14 -1.25
N LYS A 356 -13.29 3.20 -1.27
CA LYS A 356 -11.86 3.51 -1.37
C LYS A 356 -11.48 4.04 -2.76
N LEU A 357 -12.21 3.66 -3.82
CA LEU A 357 -12.03 4.21 -5.16
C LEU A 357 -12.29 5.71 -5.21
N LYS A 358 -13.14 6.27 -4.32
CA LYS A 358 -13.35 7.72 -4.20
C LYS A 358 -12.05 8.49 -4.07
N GLN A 359 -11.12 7.99 -3.27
CA GLN A 359 -9.84 8.66 -3.07
C GLN A 359 -9.04 8.77 -4.37
N LEU A 360 -9.18 7.79 -5.27
CA LEU A 360 -8.57 7.83 -6.60
C LEU A 360 -9.31 8.81 -7.51
N TYR A 361 -10.64 8.85 -7.49
CA TYR A 361 -11.43 9.82 -8.26
C TYR A 361 -11.14 11.26 -7.84
N ASP A 362 -11.14 11.53 -6.53
CA ASP A 362 -10.88 12.87 -6.00
C ASP A 362 -9.44 13.32 -6.29
N ARG A 363 -8.50 12.37 -6.33
CA ARG A 363 -7.10 12.63 -6.69
C ARG A 363 -6.91 12.87 -8.19
N TYR A 364 -7.71 12.22 -9.02
CA TYR A 364 -7.58 12.24 -10.47
C TYR A 364 -8.91 12.59 -11.18
N PRO A 365 -9.48 13.78 -10.91
CA PRO A 365 -10.82 14.14 -11.39
C PRO A 365 -10.91 14.26 -12.92
N ASP A 366 -9.78 14.53 -13.59
CA ASP A 366 -9.66 14.66 -15.04
C ASP A 366 -9.19 13.35 -15.71
N SER A 367 -9.79 12.23 -15.31
CA SER A 367 -9.47 10.91 -15.87
C SER A 367 -10.53 10.41 -16.86
N ALA A 368 -10.10 9.74 -17.92
CA ALA A 368 -10.94 8.79 -18.65
C ALA A 368 -10.83 7.44 -17.96
N ILE A 369 -11.97 6.80 -17.67
CA ILE A 369 -12.01 5.54 -16.90
C ILE A 369 -12.40 4.39 -17.82
N LEU A 370 -11.65 3.30 -17.78
CA LEU A 370 -12.01 2.02 -18.38
C LEU A 370 -12.31 1.03 -17.25
N VAL A 371 -13.52 0.48 -17.23
CA VAL A 371 -13.92 -0.58 -16.31
C VAL A 371 -13.85 -1.90 -17.03
N VAL A 372 -12.97 -2.80 -16.57
CA VAL A 372 -12.73 -4.11 -17.16
C VAL A 372 -13.27 -5.19 -16.24
N GLY A 373 -14.18 -6.02 -16.73
CA GLY A 373 -14.73 -7.15 -15.98
C GLY A 373 -14.05 -8.47 -16.32
N HIS A 374 -13.94 -9.34 -15.33
CA HIS A 374 -13.43 -10.70 -15.46
C HIS A 374 -14.37 -11.73 -14.82
N THR A 375 -14.24 -12.99 -15.23
CA THR A 375 -14.91 -14.14 -14.63
C THR A 375 -13.93 -15.05 -13.90
N ASP A 376 -14.43 -16.12 -13.29
CA ASP A 376 -13.55 -17.19 -12.86
C ASP A 376 -13.09 -18.00 -14.07
N LEU A 377 -12.15 -18.92 -13.84
CA LEU A 377 -11.59 -19.80 -14.87
C LEU A 377 -12.53 -20.97 -15.23
N SER A 378 -13.68 -21.07 -14.56
CA SER A 378 -14.61 -22.18 -14.69
C SER A 378 -15.78 -21.78 -15.59
N GLY A 379 -15.65 -21.98 -16.89
CA GLY A 379 -16.72 -21.66 -17.84
C GLY A 379 -16.23 -21.74 -19.27
N ASP A 380 -17.18 -21.69 -20.21
CA ASP A 380 -16.86 -21.54 -21.63
C ASP A 380 -16.79 -20.04 -21.99
N PRO A 381 -15.86 -19.62 -22.87
CA PRO A 381 -15.74 -18.22 -23.29
C PRO A 381 -17.06 -17.62 -23.77
N SER A 382 -17.90 -18.40 -24.48
CA SER A 382 -19.19 -17.91 -24.99
C SER A 382 -20.17 -17.49 -23.88
N TYR A 383 -19.96 -17.98 -22.65
CA TYR A 383 -20.73 -17.60 -21.48
C TYR A 383 -20.03 -16.53 -20.64
N ASN A 384 -18.72 -16.68 -20.46
CA ASN A 384 -17.92 -15.82 -19.59
C ASN A 384 -17.62 -14.44 -20.20
N ASP A 385 -17.39 -14.37 -21.51
CA ASP A 385 -17.17 -13.11 -22.22
C ASP A 385 -18.32 -12.12 -21.99
N PRO A 386 -19.59 -12.45 -22.29
CA PRO A 386 -20.69 -11.54 -22.00
C PRO A 386 -20.88 -11.30 -20.50
N LEU A 387 -20.73 -12.32 -19.64
CA LEU A 387 -20.85 -12.14 -18.19
C LEU A 387 -19.82 -11.14 -17.63
N SER A 388 -18.61 -11.15 -18.17
CA SER A 388 -17.54 -10.24 -17.78
C SER A 388 -17.89 -8.79 -18.13
N LEU A 389 -18.42 -8.54 -19.33
CA LEU A 389 -18.91 -7.23 -19.75
C LEU A 389 -20.12 -6.78 -18.90
N GLU A 390 -21.07 -7.68 -18.64
CA GLU A 390 -22.23 -7.40 -17.78
C GLU A 390 -21.82 -6.96 -16.36
N ARG A 391 -20.73 -7.53 -15.82
CA ARG A 391 -20.16 -7.11 -14.53
C ARG A 391 -19.50 -5.73 -14.60
N ALA A 392 -18.77 -5.45 -15.68
CA ALA A 392 -18.21 -4.12 -15.93
C ALA A 392 -19.33 -3.07 -16.05
N ASP A 393 -20.39 -3.37 -16.80
CA ASP A 393 -21.58 -2.51 -16.96
C ASP A 393 -22.30 -2.27 -15.64
N SER A 394 -22.46 -3.30 -14.81
CA SER A 394 -23.08 -3.18 -13.50
C SER A 394 -22.26 -2.31 -12.54
N ALA A 395 -20.95 -2.50 -12.50
CA ALA A 395 -20.03 -1.66 -11.71
C ALA A 395 -20.03 -0.21 -12.22
N ALA A 396 -20.02 -0.01 -13.54
CA ALA A 396 -20.12 1.31 -14.15
C ALA A 396 -21.45 2.02 -13.83
N ALA A 397 -22.56 1.30 -13.87
CA ALA A 397 -23.87 1.82 -13.51
C ALA A 397 -23.92 2.19 -12.02
N TYR A 398 -23.29 1.39 -11.16
CA TYR A 398 -23.16 1.72 -9.74
C TYR A 398 -22.42 3.04 -9.55
N LEU A 399 -21.22 3.16 -10.15
CA LEU A 399 -20.38 4.37 -10.04
C LEU A 399 -21.01 5.64 -10.62
N LYS A 400 -22.08 5.53 -11.41
CA LYS A 400 -22.80 6.65 -12.04
C LYS A 400 -24.18 6.91 -11.43
N ASP A 401 -24.57 6.18 -10.37
CA ASP A 401 -25.94 6.18 -9.84
C ASP A 401 -27.01 5.87 -10.92
N ASP A 402 -26.69 5.04 -11.92
CA ASP A 402 -27.63 4.68 -12.98
C ASP A 402 -28.58 3.55 -12.52
N PHE A 403 -29.57 3.94 -11.72
CA PHE A 403 -30.59 3.02 -11.22
C PHE A 403 -31.38 2.33 -12.35
N LYS A 404 -31.48 2.94 -13.54
CA LYS A 404 -32.25 2.36 -14.65
C LYS A 404 -31.53 1.17 -15.24
N ALA A 405 -30.21 1.27 -15.40
CA ALA A 405 -29.37 0.16 -15.84
C ALA A 405 -29.47 -1.02 -14.86
N TRP A 406 -29.47 -0.76 -13.54
CA TRP A 406 -29.67 -1.78 -12.52
C TRP A 406 -31.09 -2.36 -12.54
N LEU A 407 -32.13 -1.53 -12.64
CA LEU A 407 -33.53 -1.98 -12.66
C LEU A 407 -33.84 -2.92 -13.84
N ALA A 408 -33.16 -2.74 -14.98
CA ALA A 408 -33.33 -3.58 -16.17
C ALA A 408 -32.99 -5.06 -15.93
N TRP A 409 -32.16 -5.39 -14.93
CA TRP A 409 -31.77 -6.76 -14.61
C TRP A 409 -32.86 -7.60 -13.94
N TYR A 410 -33.99 -6.99 -13.57
CA TYR A 410 -35.19 -7.68 -13.10
C TYR A 410 -36.13 -8.11 -14.25
N GLY A 411 -35.86 -7.69 -15.48
CA GLY A 411 -36.68 -7.97 -16.65
C GLY A 411 -36.76 -9.46 -17.01
N PHE A 412 -37.91 -9.91 -17.51
CA PHE A 412 -38.11 -11.30 -17.96
C PHE A 412 -37.36 -11.62 -19.27
N ASP A 413 -36.77 -10.63 -19.93
CA ASP A 413 -35.86 -10.78 -21.07
C ASP A 413 -34.48 -11.32 -20.66
N LYS A 414 -34.14 -11.30 -19.36
CA LYS A 414 -32.88 -11.86 -18.85
C LYS A 414 -33.00 -13.37 -18.60
N PRO A 415 -31.94 -14.17 -18.89
CA PRO A 415 -31.89 -15.58 -18.48
C PRO A 415 -32.15 -15.75 -16.98
N ALA A 416 -32.85 -16.81 -16.59
CA ALA A 416 -33.35 -16.96 -15.22
C ALA A 416 -32.22 -17.01 -14.17
N GLU A 417 -31.09 -17.60 -14.53
CA GLU A 417 -29.87 -17.73 -13.73
C GLU A 417 -29.12 -16.40 -13.53
N LYS A 418 -29.23 -15.47 -14.50
CA LYS A 418 -28.61 -14.14 -14.43
C LYS A 418 -29.54 -13.09 -13.79
N ARG A 419 -30.85 -13.28 -13.94
CA ARG A 419 -31.89 -12.32 -13.56
C ARG A 419 -31.92 -12.07 -12.05
N TRP A 420 -32.17 -10.81 -11.69
CA TRP A 420 -32.30 -10.38 -10.29
C TRP A 420 -33.73 -10.57 -9.78
N GLY A 421 -33.89 -10.71 -8.48
CA GLY A 421 -35.17 -10.92 -7.83
C GLY A 421 -35.11 -10.68 -6.34
N SER A 422 -35.88 -11.45 -5.57
CA SER A 422 -36.02 -11.23 -4.13
C SER A 422 -34.70 -11.30 -3.37
N LYS A 423 -33.76 -12.16 -3.78
CA LYS A 423 -32.44 -12.26 -3.13
C LYS A 423 -31.73 -10.91 -3.14
N GLU A 424 -31.62 -10.29 -4.32
CA GLU A 424 -30.98 -8.99 -4.51
C GLU A 424 -31.78 -7.88 -3.80
N ASP A 425 -33.12 -7.94 -3.82
CA ASP A 425 -33.97 -7.03 -3.05
C ASP A 425 -33.61 -7.07 -1.55
N HIS A 426 -33.51 -8.26 -0.95
CA HIS A 426 -33.17 -8.42 0.48
C HIS A 426 -31.74 -7.99 0.80
N LEU A 427 -30.77 -8.27 -0.09
CA LEU A 427 -29.39 -7.82 0.08
C LEU A 427 -29.30 -6.29 0.11
N MET A 428 -29.99 -5.60 -0.80
CA MET A 428 -29.99 -4.14 -0.77
C MET A 428 -30.70 -3.59 0.47
N ILE A 429 -31.87 -4.14 0.85
CA ILE A 429 -32.63 -3.67 2.03
C ILE A 429 -31.82 -3.83 3.32
N ALA A 430 -30.96 -4.85 3.43
CA ALA A 430 -30.12 -5.04 4.60
C ALA A 430 -29.10 -3.89 4.81
N GLU A 431 -28.72 -3.19 3.75
CA GLU A 431 -27.68 -2.15 3.77
C GLU A 431 -28.24 -0.73 3.90
N VAL A 432 -29.52 -0.51 3.56
CA VAL A 432 -30.09 0.85 3.60
C VAL A 432 -30.26 1.37 5.03
N ALA A 433 -30.17 2.70 5.16
CA ALA A 433 -30.21 3.38 6.45
C ALA A 433 -31.45 3.02 7.29
N GLY A 434 -31.20 2.63 8.54
CA GLY A 434 -32.22 2.30 9.53
C GLY A 434 -32.59 0.81 9.61
N PHE A 435 -32.06 -0.06 8.75
CA PHE A 435 -32.40 -1.49 8.76
C PHE A 435 -32.16 -2.17 10.12
N GLY A 436 -31.08 -1.79 10.83
CA GLY A 436 -30.80 -2.30 12.18
C GLY A 436 -31.88 -2.01 13.24
N SER A 437 -32.81 -1.08 12.96
CA SER A 437 -33.97 -0.78 13.82
C SER A 437 -35.26 -1.52 13.42
N LYS A 438 -35.21 -2.33 12.37
CA LYS A 438 -36.37 -3.10 11.88
C LYS A 438 -36.84 -4.10 12.94
N PRO A 439 -38.15 -4.15 13.28
CA PRO A 439 -38.69 -5.20 14.11
C PRO A 439 -38.47 -6.58 13.49
N ALA A 440 -37.98 -7.55 14.26
CA ALA A 440 -37.74 -8.91 13.77
C ALA A 440 -39.00 -9.60 13.21
N SER A 441 -40.20 -9.21 13.69
CA SER A 441 -41.49 -9.72 13.22
C SER A 441 -41.98 -9.14 11.89
N GLU A 442 -41.36 -8.06 11.40
CA GLU A 442 -41.73 -7.38 10.16
C GLU A 442 -40.86 -7.88 8.99
N SER A 443 -41.47 -8.15 7.84
CA SER A 443 -40.74 -8.51 6.62
C SER A 443 -39.94 -7.32 6.08
N ASP A 444 -38.75 -7.57 5.53
CA ASP A 444 -37.83 -6.53 5.02
C ASP A 444 -38.49 -5.59 4.00
N VAL A 445 -39.24 -6.14 3.04
CA VAL A 445 -39.92 -5.34 2.00
C VAL A 445 -41.02 -4.45 2.59
N ARG A 446 -41.85 -4.97 3.51
CA ARG A 446 -42.88 -4.15 4.17
C ARG A 446 -42.27 -3.08 5.06
N TRP A 447 -41.19 -3.40 5.76
CA TRP A 447 -40.42 -2.42 6.53
C TRP A 447 -39.92 -1.30 5.63
N PHE A 448 -39.25 -1.64 4.52
CA PHE A 448 -38.72 -0.67 3.57
C PHE A 448 -39.83 0.20 2.96
N GLN A 449 -40.95 -0.42 2.55
CA GLN A 449 -42.10 0.31 2.03
C GLN A 449 -42.68 1.28 3.05
N ARG A 450 -42.87 0.83 4.30
CA ARG A 450 -43.42 1.66 5.38
C ARG A 450 -42.50 2.82 5.74
N THR A 451 -41.20 2.59 5.85
CA THR A 451 -40.23 3.63 6.23
C THR A 451 -39.96 4.65 5.12
N ARG A 452 -40.31 4.33 3.87
CA ARG A 452 -40.18 5.21 2.69
C ARG A 452 -41.52 5.67 2.11
N GLU A 453 -42.60 5.50 2.87
CA GLU A 453 -43.96 5.94 2.50
C GLU A 453 -44.48 5.38 1.16
N LEU A 454 -44.03 4.17 0.80
CA LEU A 454 -44.49 3.43 -0.37
C LEU A 454 -45.73 2.58 -0.05
N ALA A 455 -46.38 2.04 -1.09
CA ALA A 455 -47.47 1.08 -0.93
C ALA A 455 -46.98 -0.16 -0.17
N GLN A 456 -47.56 -0.43 1.01
CA GLN A 456 -47.17 -1.54 1.89
C GLN A 456 -47.85 -2.85 1.49
N ASP A 457 -47.63 -3.32 0.27
CA ASP A 457 -48.15 -4.60 -0.24
C ASP A 457 -47.23 -5.80 0.06
N GLY A 458 -46.00 -5.53 0.51
CA GLY A 458 -44.96 -6.54 0.75
C GLY A 458 -44.35 -7.10 -0.54
N ILE A 459 -44.57 -6.46 -1.69
CA ILE A 459 -44.06 -6.84 -2.99
C ILE A 459 -43.00 -5.83 -3.43
N ALA A 460 -41.80 -6.30 -3.77
CA ALA A 460 -40.76 -5.46 -4.38
C ALA A 460 -41.10 -5.17 -5.86
N GLY A 461 -42.16 -4.38 -6.08
CA GLY A 461 -42.59 -3.94 -7.41
C GLY A 461 -41.68 -2.84 -7.99
N PRO A 462 -41.96 -2.36 -9.22
CA PRO A 462 -41.12 -1.37 -9.91
C PRO A 462 -40.86 -0.10 -9.10
N GLN A 463 -41.86 0.41 -8.36
CA GLN A 463 -41.72 1.59 -7.50
C GLN A 463 -40.80 1.30 -6.31
N THR A 464 -41.04 0.19 -5.60
CA THR A 464 -40.18 -0.25 -4.47
C THR A 464 -38.74 -0.43 -4.93
N ARG A 465 -38.52 -1.11 -6.06
CA ARG A 465 -37.17 -1.35 -6.60
C ARG A 465 -36.48 -0.09 -7.08
N THR A 466 -37.21 0.83 -7.71
CA THR A 466 -36.64 2.13 -8.12
C THR A 466 -36.10 2.87 -6.90
N GLN A 467 -36.89 2.99 -5.83
CA GLN A 467 -36.47 3.64 -4.59
C GLN A 467 -35.30 2.89 -3.93
N LEU A 468 -35.40 1.56 -3.83
CA LEU A 468 -34.38 0.71 -3.20
C LEU A 468 -33.03 0.78 -3.91
N ILE A 469 -33.02 0.64 -5.23
CA ILE A 469 -31.79 0.74 -6.02
C ILE A 469 -31.20 2.14 -5.88
N THR A 470 -32.02 3.19 -5.95
CA THR A 470 -31.54 4.58 -5.78
C THR A 470 -30.86 4.77 -4.41
N GLU A 471 -31.46 4.28 -3.32
CA GLU A 471 -30.85 4.34 -1.99
C GLU A 471 -29.57 3.50 -1.89
N TYR A 472 -29.54 2.32 -2.51
CA TYR A 472 -28.39 1.42 -2.47
C TYR A 472 -27.19 1.98 -3.25
N LEU A 473 -27.40 2.54 -4.44
CA LEU A 473 -26.33 3.16 -5.24
C LEU A 473 -25.71 4.35 -4.50
N ALA A 474 -26.53 5.13 -3.81
CA ALA A 474 -26.08 6.29 -3.03
C ALA A 474 -25.32 5.93 -1.73
N LEU A 475 -25.21 4.65 -1.34
CA LEU A 475 -24.55 4.24 -0.08
C LEU A 475 -23.05 4.52 -0.05
N ASP A 476 -22.43 4.62 -1.23
CA ASP A 476 -21.00 4.94 -1.30
C ASP A 476 -20.73 6.42 -0.96
N GLU A 477 -21.74 7.30 -1.13
CA GLU A 477 -21.68 8.77 -1.05
C GLU A 477 -20.74 9.39 -2.10
N THR A 478 -20.49 8.67 -3.21
CA THR A 478 -19.35 8.94 -4.09
C THR A 478 -19.62 8.74 -5.58
N PRO A 479 -20.77 9.19 -6.14
CA PRO A 479 -20.97 9.07 -7.57
C PRO A 479 -19.87 9.81 -8.32
N LEU A 480 -19.42 9.18 -9.41
CA LEU A 480 -18.54 9.83 -10.36
C LEU A 480 -19.18 11.15 -10.84
N PRO A 481 -18.37 12.20 -11.07
CA PRO A 481 -18.87 13.40 -11.72
C PRO A 481 -19.59 13.02 -13.02
N ALA A 482 -20.73 13.66 -13.33
CA ALA A 482 -21.47 13.36 -14.56
C ALA A 482 -20.63 13.56 -15.85
N SER A 483 -19.54 14.33 -15.77
CA SER A 483 -18.56 14.54 -16.83
C SER A 483 -17.56 13.40 -17.02
N ALA A 484 -17.43 12.48 -16.06
CA ALA A 484 -16.51 11.36 -16.12
C ALA A 484 -16.88 10.42 -17.27
N LYS A 485 -15.98 10.28 -18.23
CA LYS A 485 -16.15 9.35 -19.35
C LYS A 485 -15.71 7.98 -18.91
N LEU A 486 -16.67 7.07 -18.84
CA LEU A 486 -16.44 5.68 -18.45
C LEU A 486 -16.80 4.76 -19.61
N VAL A 487 -15.85 3.92 -20.00
CA VAL A 487 -15.99 2.84 -20.99
C VAL A 487 -15.97 1.51 -20.26
N THR A 488 -16.81 0.57 -20.67
CA THR A 488 -16.85 -0.78 -20.11
C THR A 488 -16.27 -1.79 -21.08
N HIS A 489 -15.62 -2.82 -20.54
CA HIS A 489 -14.94 -3.84 -21.32
C HIS A 489 -14.97 -5.19 -20.61
N GLY A 490 -15.10 -6.27 -21.37
CA GLY A 490 -15.08 -7.65 -20.88
C GLY A 490 -13.80 -8.39 -21.26
N CYS A 491 -13.26 -9.18 -20.34
CA CYS A 491 -12.08 -10.00 -20.57
C CYS A 491 -12.28 -11.50 -20.25
N GLY A 492 -13.50 -11.90 -19.84
CA GLY A 492 -13.83 -13.28 -19.50
C GLY A 492 -12.83 -13.91 -18.53
N GLU A 493 -12.50 -15.18 -18.79
CA GLU A 493 -11.44 -15.95 -18.14
C GLU A 493 -10.07 -15.82 -18.84
N SER A 494 -10.02 -15.12 -19.98
CA SER A 494 -8.91 -15.13 -20.93
C SER A 494 -7.60 -14.55 -20.38
N PHE A 495 -7.66 -13.82 -19.28
CA PHE A 495 -6.53 -13.13 -18.65
C PHE A 495 -6.49 -13.46 -17.15
N PRO A 496 -6.07 -14.69 -16.79
CA PRO A 496 -5.90 -15.09 -15.40
C PRO A 496 -4.81 -14.25 -14.72
N LEU A 497 -4.96 -14.04 -13.41
CA LEU A 497 -3.86 -13.53 -12.58
C LEU A 497 -2.76 -14.59 -12.53
N SER A 498 -1.50 -14.16 -12.53
CA SER A 498 -0.37 -15.07 -12.35
C SER A 498 -0.32 -15.62 -10.92
N ASP A 499 0.45 -16.70 -10.71
CA ASP A 499 0.65 -17.25 -9.37
C ASP A 499 1.28 -16.23 -8.41
N ASP A 500 2.21 -15.41 -8.90
CA ASP A 500 2.84 -14.33 -8.13
C ASP A 500 1.83 -13.24 -7.76
N GLU A 501 0.95 -12.86 -8.70
CA GLU A 501 -0.14 -11.92 -8.41
C GLU A 501 -1.09 -12.51 -7.37
N LEU A 502 -1.51 -13.77 -7.53
CA LEU A 502 -2.37 -14.46 -6.58
C LEU A 502 -1.75 -14.57 -5.18
N ALA A 503 -0.43 -14.76 -5.09
CA ALA A 503 0.31 -14.81 -3.83
C ALA A 503 0.48 -13.44 -3.18
N SER A 504 0.60 -12.38 -3.98
CA SER A 504 0.71 -10.99 -3.48
C SER A 504 -0.60 -10.44 -2.91
N LEU A 505 -1.73 -11.06 -3.26
CA LEU A 505 -3.04 -10.66 -2.76
C LEU A 505 -3.24 -11.23 -1.35
N ALA A 506 -3.22 -10.36 -0.33
CA ALA A 506 -3.53 -10.65 1.07
C ALA A 506 -5.02 -10.97 1.31
N LEU A 507 -5.58 -11.88 0.51
CA LEU A 507 -6.97 -12.34 0.52
C LEU A 507 -7.08 -13.66 1.34
N PRO A 508 -8.21 -13.91 2.02
CA PRO A 508 -8.48 -15.18 2.71
C PRO A 508 -8.17 -16.40 1.84
N ALA A 509 -7.49 -17.40 2.41
CA ALA A 509 -7.21 -18.68 1.74
C ALA A 509 -8.49 -19.54 1.57
N ASP A 510 -9.55 -19.19 2.28
CA ASP A 510 -10.83 -19.90 2.30
C ASP A 510 -11.67 -19.67 1.02
N ASP A 511 -11.31 -18.66 0.22
CA ASP A 511 -11.87 -18.49 -1.12
C ASP A 511 -11.12 -19.42 -2.09
N GLU A 512 -11.85 -20.36 -2.71
CA GLU A 512 -11.39 -21.18 -3.83
C GLU A 512 -10.50 -20.32 -4.78
N PRO A 513 -9.30 -20.76 -5.20
CA PRO A 513 -8.38 -19.96 -6.01
C PRO A 513 -9.04 -19.31 -7.24
N ASN A 514 -9.99 -20.02 -7.85
CA ASN A 514 -10.83 -19.55 -8.95
C ASN A 514 -11.60 -18.26 -8.66
N GLN A 515 -11.97 -18.01 -7.42
CA GLN A 515 -12.75 -16.85 -7.00
C GLN A 515 -11.94 -15.55 -7.05
N ARG A 516 -10.61 -15.63 -6.96
CA ARG A 516 -9.70 -14.48 -7.06
C ARG A 516 -9.57 -13.96 -8.50
N HIS A 517 -9.89 -14.79 -9.49
CA HIS A 517 -9.94 -14.36 -10.89
C HIS A 517 -11.18 -13.51 -11.19
N ARG A 518 -12.26 -13.67 -10.40
CA ARG A 518 -13.42 -12.77 -10.44
C ARG A 518 -13.02 -11.41 -9.89
N ARG A 519 -12.81 -10.48 -10.80
CA ARG A 519 -12.42 -9.13 -10.48
C ARG A 519 -13.04 -8.15 -11.44
N VAL A 520 -13.10 -6.90 -11.00
CA VAL A 520 -13.35 -5.74 -11.84
C VAL A 520 -12.16 -4.82 -11.67
N GLU A 521 -11.56 -4.41 -12.78
CA GLU A 521 -10.44 -3.49 -12.81
C GLU A 521 -10.91 -2.13 -13.34
N LEU A 522 -10.33 -1.06 -12.81
CA LEU A 522 -10.55 0.29 -13.27
C LEU A 522 -9.20 0.87 -13.68
N TYR A 523 -9.09 1.26 -14.94
CA TYR A 523 -7.93 1.95 -15.46
C TYR A 523 -8.25 3.43 -15.62
N PHE A 524 -7.37 4.28 -15.10
CA PHE A 524 -7.46 5.73 -15.16
C PHE A 524 -6.43 6.22 -16.16
N PHE A 525 -6.91 6.88 -17.21
CA PHE A 525 -6.10 7.48 -18.26
C PHE A 525 -6.25 9.00 -18.23
N ASP A 526 -5.32 9.71 -18.87
CA ASP A 526 -5.49 11.13 -19.16
C ASP A 526 -6.80 11.37 -19.96
N HIS A 527 -7.68 12.25 -19.47
CA HIS A 527 -9.01 12.46 -20.07
C HIS A 527 -8.97 12.90 -21.54
N GLN A 528 -7.94 13.64 -21.96
CA GLN A 528 -7.84 14.12 -23.34
C GLN A 528 -7.34 13.03 -24.28
N LEU A 529 -6.41 12.20 -23.81
CA LEU A 529 -5.88 11.06 -24.55
C LEU A 529 -6.86 9.88 -24.61
N ARG A 530 -7.72 9.74 -23.59
CA ARG A 530 -8.68 8.63 -23.40
C ARG A 530 -7.96 7.29 -23.25
N VAL A 531 -8.70 6.19 -23.39
CA VAL A 531 -8.17 4.83 -23.30
C VAL A 531 -7.19 4.58 -24.44
N GLN A 532 -5.96 4.19 -24.10
CA GLN A 532 -4.86 4.00 -25.05
C GLN A 532 -4.10 2.69 -24.78
N PRO A 533 -3.97 1.79 -25.77
CA PRO A 533 -4.63 1.86 -27.09
C PRO A 533 -6.17 1.79 -26.94
N PRO A 534 -6.94 2.34 -27.90
CA PRO A 534 -8.40 2.24 -27.86
C PRO A 534 -8.83 0.77 -27.96
N ALA A 535 -9.84 0.40 -27.17
CA ALA A 535 -10.41 -0.95 -27.22
C ALA A 535 -11.05 -1.21 -28.60
N PRO A 536 -10.66 -2.28 -29.34
CA PRO A 536 -11.18 -2.54 -30.68
C PRO A 536 -12.64 -3.04 -30.67
N ALA A 537 -13.07 -3.60 -29.54
CA ALA A 537 -14.42 -4.09 -29.27
C ALA A 537 -14.71 -3.93 -27.77
N SER A 538 -15.92 -4.27 -27.32
CA SER A 538 -16.27 -4.27 -25.89
C SER A 538 -15.77 -5.51 -25.14
N ILE A 539 -15.16 -6.47 -25.83
CA ILE A 539 -14.65 -7.71 -25.26
C ILE A 539 -13.29 -8.03 -25.87
N SER A 540 -12.32 -8.40 -25.02
CA SER A 540 -11.03 -8.95 -25.42
C SER A 540 -11.04 -10.47 -25.26
N PRO A 541 -11.07 -11.25 -26.36
CA PRO A 541 -10.84 -12.69 -26.29
C PRO A 541 -9.39 -13.02 -25.93
N ALA A 542 -9.13 -14.30 -25.67
CA ALA A 542 -7.78 -14.84 -25.43
C ALA A 542 -6.78 -14.41 -26.51
N GLY A 543 -5.63 -13.90 -26.07
CA GLY A 543 -4.55 -13.42 -26.95
C GLY A 543 -4.72 -11.98 -27.45
N SER A 544 -5.79 -11.26 -27.07
CA SER A 544 -5.91 -9.83 -27.41
C SER A 544 -4.79 -9.02 -26.73
N PRO A 545 -4.08 -8.15 -27.47
CA PRO A 545 -2.91 -7.45 -26.95
C PRO A 545 -3.24 -6.19 -26.14
N GLU A 546 -4.46 -5.65 -26.24
CA GLU A 546 -4.81 -4.36 -25.64
C GLU A 546 -4.91 -4.42 -24.11
N TYR A 547 -5.55 -5.45 -23.54
CA TYR A 547 -5.64 -5.60 -22.09
C TYR A 547 -4.26 -5.72 -21.41
N PRO A 548 -3.35 -6.59 -21.89
CA PRO A 548 -1.98 -6.63 -21.38
C PRO A 548 -1.26 -5.30 -21.52
N GLU A 549 -1.48 -4.56 -22.61
CA GLU A 549 -0.87 -3.25 -22.82
C GLU A 549 -1.38 -2.20 -21.82
N TRP A 550 -2.68 -2.16 -21.51
CA TRP A 550 -3.21 -1.29 -20.45
C TRP A 550 -2.59 -1.63 -19.09
N GLY A 551 -2.42 -2.92 -18.81
CA GLY A 551 -1.70 -3.41 -17.62
C GLY A 551 -0.25 -2.97 -17.59
N ARG A 552 0.48 -3.08 -18.71
CA ARG A 552 1.88 -2.67 -18.85
C ARG A 552 2.08 -1.17 -18.61
N ARG A 553 1.13 -0.35 -19.07
CA ARG A 553 1.16 1.11 -18.89
C ARG A 553 0.79 1.55 -17.49
N ALA A 554 0.21 0.67 -16.67
CA ALA A 554 -0.19 0.99 -15.30
C ALA A 554 1.03 1.18 -14.39
N GLN A 555 1.43 2.44 -14.19
CA GLN A 555 2.57 2.82 -13.35
C GLN A 555 2.30 2.58 -11.86
N GLU A 556 1.02 2.64 -11.46
CA GLU A 556 0.55 2.35 -10.12
C GLU A 556 -0.58 1.32 -10.18
N THR A 557 -0.54 0.32 -9.30
CA THR A 557 -1.64 -0.63 -9.09
C THR A 557 -2.12 -0.56 -7.64
N TYR A 558 -3.43 -0.41 -7.46
CA TYR A 558 -4.11 -0.41 -6.17
C TYR A 558 -5.03 -1.62 -6.09
N ASP A 559 -4.76 -2.52 -5.13
CA ASP A 559 -5.57 -3.71 -4.93
C ASP A 559 -6.55 -3.53 -3.79
N PHE A 560 -7.83 -3.63 -4.12
CA PHE A 560 -8.94 -3.60 -3.19
C PHE A 560 -9.60 -4.97 -3.19
N GLY A 561 -9.24 -5.73 -2.17
CA GLY A 561 -9.84 -7.02 -1.89
C GLY A 561 -10.51 -6.99 -0.53
N LEU A 562 -11.32 -8.01 -0.25
CA LEU A 562 -11.71 -8.39 1.10
C LEU A 562 -10.44 -8.69 1.90
N ALA A 563 -9.77 -7.65 2.39
CA ALA A 563 -8.65 -7.78 3.30
C ALA A 563 -9.15 -8.67 4.44
N ARG A 564 -8.33 -9.64 4.87
CA ARG A 564 -8.59 -10.34 6.13
C ARG A 564 -8.78 -9.27 7.19
N THR A 565 -10.01 -9.06 7.64
CA THR A 565 -10.28 -8.16 8.76
C THR A 565 -10.00 -8.88 10.07
N HIS A 566 -10.02 -10.22 10.06
CA HIS A 566 -9.82 -11.08 11.21
C HIS A 566 -9.01 -12.34 10.83
N VAL A 567 -8.20 -12.84 11.77
CA VAL A 567 -7.58 -14.18 11.80
C VAL A 567 -8.39 -15.06 12.75
N THR A 568 -8.72 -16.27 12.34
CA THR A 568 -9.39 -17.23 13.23
C THR A 568 -8.35 -17.97 14.08
N VAL A 569 -8.38 -17.76 15.39
CA VAL A 569 -7.62 -18.54 16.36
C VAL A 569 -8.49 -19.70 16.84
N ILE A 570 -8.02 -20.93 16.60
CA ILE A 570 -8.69 -22.15 17.02
C ILE A 570 -7.91 -22.77 18.19
N VAL A 571 -8.55 -22.91 19.34
CA VAL A 571 -8.00 -23.60 20.52
C VAL A 571 -8.85 -24.82 20.80
N ARG A 572 -8.24 -26.00 20.95
CA ARG A 572 -8.97 -27.21 21.32
C ARG A 572 -8.57 -27.68 22.71
N MET A 573 -9.59 -27.91 23.52
CA MET A 573 -9.45 -28.37 24.89
C MET A 573 -9.64 -29.88 24.94
N LEU A 574 -8.59 -30.57 25.35
CA LEU A 574 -8.57 -32.02 25.52
C LEU A 574 -8.18 -32.35 26.98
N ASP A 575 -8.67 -33.48 27.48
CA ASP A 575 -8.23 -34.04 28.75
C ASP A 575 -6.91 -34.82 28.62
N HIS A 576 -6.51 -35.53 29.68
CA HIS A 576 -5.26 -36.30 29.70
C HIS A 576 -5.26 -37.50 28.73
N GLY A 577 -6.42 -37.90 28.23
CA GLY A 577 -6.63 -39.03 27.32
C GLY A 577 -7.04 -38.58 25.92
N ASP A 578 -6.76 -37.32 25.56
CA ASP A 578 -7.12 -36.71 24.28
C ASP A 578 -8.63 -36.65 24.00
N THR A 579 -9.45 -36.75 25.04
CA THR A 579 -10.90 -36.63 24.90
C THR A 579 -11.27 -35.14 24.98
N PRO A 580 -12.10 -34.62 24.05
CA PRO A 580 -12.50 -33.22 24.11
C PRO A 580 -13.27 -32.84 25.36
N ILE A 581 -12.99 -31.65 25.88
CA ILE A 581 -13.68 -31.08 27.04
C ILE A 581 -14.71 -30.06 26.56
N ALA A 582 -15.98 -30.42 26.59
CA ALA A 582 -17.10 -29.54 26.26
C ALA A 582 -17.54 -28.66 27.44
N ASP A 583 -18.27 -27.58 27.14
CA ASP A 583 -18.90 -26.66 28.10
C ASP A 583 -17.97 -26.01 29.13
N LEU A 584 -16.67 -25.98 28.85
CA LEU A 584 -15.69 -25.33 29.70
C LEU A 584 -15.76 -23.82 29.51
N SER A 585 -16.11 -23.08 30.56
CA SER A 585 -16.20 -21.63 30.51
C SER A 585 -14.85 -20.97 30.25
N TRP A 586 -14.85 -19.97 29.37
CA TRP A 586 -13.68 -19.21 28.99
C TRP A 586 -14.00 -17.73 28.80
N THR A 587 -12.98 -16.90 28.95
CA THR A 587 -13.02 -15.48 28.55
C THR A 587 -11.78 -15.15 27.73
N ALA A 588 -11.91 -14.36 26.68
CA ALA A 588 -10.80 -13.93 25.84
C ALA A 588 -10.79 -12.40 25.75
N ALA A 589 -9.63 -11.79 25.96
CA ALA A 589 -9.45 -10.35 25.90
C ALA A 589 -8.32 -9.96 24.95
N TYR A 590 -8.55 -8.94 24.14
CA TYR A 590 -7.55 -8.31 23.29
C TYR A 590 -7.95 -6.85 23.03
N GLY A 591 -7.00 -5.92 23.18
CA GLY A 591 -7.33 -4.49 23.21
C GLY A 591 -8.36 -4.17 24.31
N ASP A 592 -9.41 -3.45 23.94
CA ASP A 592 -10.57 -3.14 24.80
C ASP A 592 -11.72 -4.17 24.68
N SER A 593 -11.56 -5.18 23.82
CA SER A 593 -12.58 -6.20 23.56
C SER A 593 -12.50 -7.34 24.57
N LEU A 594 -13.66 -7.78 25.06
CA LEU A 594 -13.83 -8.93 25.94
C LEU A 594 -14.87 -9.88 25.35
N HIS A 595 -14.51 -11.15 25.24
CA HIS A 595 -15.36 -12.24 24.78
C HIS A 595 -15.48 -13.30 25.86
N GLU A 596 -16.60 -14.01 25.89
CA GLU A 596 -16.86 -15.10 26.82
C GLU A 596 -17.65 -16.22 26.13
N GLY A 597 -17.49 -17.44 26.62
CA GLY A 597 -18.19 -18.59 26.05
C GLY A 597 -17.91 -19.90 26.78
N GLY A 598 -18.46 -20.98 26.25
CA GLY A 598 -18.11 -22.37 26.58
C GLY A 598 -17.37 -23.02 25.42
N THR A 599 -16.56 -24.05 25.68
CA THR A 599 -16.04 -24.92 24.61
C THR A 599 -17.18 -25.71 23.96
N ALA A 600 -17.10 -25.92 22.65
CA ALA A 600 -18.07 -26.74 21.92
C ALA A 600 -17.98 -28.24 22.29
N GLU A 601 -18.91 -29.07 21.79
CA GLU A 601 -18.92 -30.53 22.05
C GLU A 601 -17.61 -31.23 21.66
N ASP A 602 -16.92 -30.72 20.65
CA ASP A 602 -15.63 -31.21 20.17
C ASP A 602 -14.41 -30.56 20.87
N GLY A 603 -14.68 -29.83 21.96
CA GLY A 603 -13.72 -29.13 22.80
C GLY A 603 -13.16 -27.84 22.19
N VAL A 604 -13.70 -27.37 21.07
CA VAL A 604 -13.12 -26.25 20.32
C VAL A 604 -13.62 -24.89 20.81
N ILE A 605 -12.70 -23.92 20.81
CA ILE A 605 -12.93 -22.48 20.92
C ILE A 605 -12.45 -21.88 19.60
N GLN A 606 -13.30 -21.09 18.96
CA GLN A 606 -12.94 -20.31 17.77
C GLN A 606 -13.09 -18.83 18.06
N LEU A 607 -12.02 -18.08 17.85
CA LEU A 607 -12.00 -16.63 18.04
C LEU A 607 -11.65 -15.97 16.72
N ALA A 608 -12.53 -15.11 16.20
CA ALA A 608 -12.19 -14.21 15.11
C ALA A 608 -11.48 -12.98 15.71
N ILE A 609 -10.18 -12.87 15.48
CA ILE A 609 -9.31 -11.84 16.05
C ILE A 609 -8.95 -10.83 14.96
N PRO A 610 -9.19 -9.52 15.12
CA PRO A 610 -8.85 -8.54 14.10
C PRO A 610 -7.36 -8.61 13.67
N VAL A 611 -7.08 -8.46 12.37
CA VAL A 611 -5.70 -8.39 11.87
C VAL A 611 -4.99 -7.18 12.49
N GLY A 612 -3.74 -7.37 12.91
CA GLY A 612 -2.94 -6.37 13.63
C GLY A 612 -2.99 -6.49 15.15
N VAL A 613 -3.88 -7.32 15.71
CA VAL A 613 -3.84 -7.69 17.14
C VAL A 613 -2.71 -8.70 17.35
N PRO A 614 -1.66 -8.39 18.14
CA PRO A 614 -0.48 -9.26 18.25
C PRO A 614 -0.69 -10.43 19.22
N SER A 615 -1.65 -10.33 20.14
CA SER A 615 -1.91 -11.36 21.14
C SER A 615 -3.32 -11.33 21.72
N VAL A 616 -3.76 -12.47 22.22
CA VAL A 616 -5.05 -12.67 22.89
C VAL A 616 -4.81 -13.28 24.26
N CYS A 617 -5.42 -12.70 25.30
CA CYS A 617 -5.41 -13.25 26.66
C CYS A 617 -6.64 -14.12 26.87
N LEU A 618 -6.48 -15.43 26.85
CA LEU A 618 -7.51 -16.43 27.10
C LEU A 618 -7.46 -16.89 28.56
N VAL A 619 -8.53 -16.70 29.33
CA VAL A 619 -8.69 -17.24 30.67
C VAL A 619 -9.62 -18.46 30.63
N LEU A 620 -9.11 -19.59 31.07
CA LEU A 620 -9.73 -20.90 31.04
C LEU A 620 -9.52 -21.59 32.38
N ALA A 621 -10.57 -22.10 33.01
CA ALA A 621 -10.49 -22.78 34.32
C ALA A 621 -9.69 -22.00 35.39
N GLY A 622 -9.82 -20.67 35.40
CA GLY A 622 -9.10 -19.78 36.34
C GLY A 622 -7.62 -19.54 36.01
N ARG A 623 -7.11 -20.05 34.88
CA ARG A 623 -5.74 -19.84 34.41
C ARG A 623 -5.72 -18.96 33.18
N ARG A 624 -4.70 -18.09 33.09
CA ARG A 624 -4.53 -17.15 31.99
C ARG A 624 -3.46 -17.64 31.01
N TYR A 625 -3.80 -17.65 29.74
CA TYR A 625 -2.97 -18.02 28.60
C TYR A 625 -2.87 -16.80 27.68
N CYS A 626 -1.65 -16.40 27.30
CA CYS A 626 -1.45 -15.32 26.33
C CYS A 626 -0.99 -15.95 25.02
N LEU A 627 -1.88 -15.97 24.03
CA LEU A 627 -1.64 -16.54 22.72
C LEU A 627 -1.08 -15.46 21.81
N THR A 628 0.04 -15.72 21.15
CA THR A 628 0.53 -14.87 20.06
C THR A 628 -0.31 -15.15 18.82
N VAL A 629 -0.77 -14.09 18.16
CA VAL A 629 -1.53 -14.19 16.91
C VAL A 629 -0.57 -13.90 15.77
N THR A 630 -0.27 -14.93 14.98
CA THR A 630 0.63 -14.84 13.82
C THR A 630 -0.20 -14.98 12.56
N ASP A 631 0.04 -14.12 11.57
CA ASP A 631 -0.54 -14.27 10.25
C ASP A 631 -0.11 -15.61 9.63
N PRO A 632 -1.04 -16.43 9.11
CA PRO A 632 -0.70 -17.66 8.39
C PRO A 632 0.38 -17.49 7.31
N GLU A 633 0.44 -16.33 6.63
CA GLU A 633 1.47 -16.05 5.60
C GLU A 633 2.86 -15.80 6.19
N GLY A 634 2.94 -15.37 7.46
CA GLY A 634 4.18 -15.23 8.22
C GLY A 634 4.59 -16.49 8.99
N TYR A 635 3.77 -17.55 8.96
CA TYR A 635 4.02 -18.78 9.71
C TYR A 635 4.98 -19.70 8.93
N PRO A 636 6.18 -20.03 9.44
CA PRO A 636 7.17 -20.77 8.67
C PRO A 636 6.66 -22.16 8.24
N GLU A 637 7.02 -22.60 7.03
CA GLU A 637 6.70 -23.93 6.49
C GLU A 637 7.18 -25.06 7.42
N ALA A 638 6.47 -26.19 7.43
CA ALA A 638 6.83 -27.35 8.26
C ALA A 638 8.19 -27.95 7.86
N SER A 639 8.59 -27.83 6.59
CA SER A 639 9.92 -28.18 6.07
C SER A 639 11.06 -27.39 6.71
N LYS A 640 10.79 -26.15 7.18
CA LYS A 640 11.78 -25.28 7.80
C LYS A 640 11.86 -25.60 9.28
N THR A 641 13.06 -25.66 9.85
CA THR A 641 13.27 -25.97 11.27
C THR A 641 12.41 -25.10 12.21
N ALA A 642 12.36 -23.79 11.97
CA ALA A 642 11.52 -22.88 12.77
C ALA A 642 10.03 -23.27 12.70
N GLY A 643 9.54 -23.67 11.52
CA GLY A 643 8.14 -24.07 11.35
C GLY A 643 7.83 -25.44 11.95
N ALA A 644 8.77 -26.39 11.93
CA ALA A 644 8.65 -27.65 12.65
C ALA A 644 8.63 -27.44 14.17
N VAL A 645 9.55 -26.61 14.69
CA VAL A 645 9.64 -26.28 16.13
C VAL A 645 8.34 -25.66 16.63
N GLU A 646 7.79 -24.67 15.93
CA GLU A 646 6.53 -24.01 16.31
C GLU A 646 5.35 -24.99 16.34
N ARG A 647 5.23 -25.86 15.33
CA ARG A 647 4.15 -26.89 15.29
C ARG A 647 4.27 -27.88 16.42
N LEU A 648 5.47 -28.41 16.66
CA LEU A 648 5.73 -29.38 17.74
C LEU A 648 5.53 -28.76 19.12
N ASN A 649 5.89 -27.48 19.33
CA ASN A 649 5.57 -26.76 20.56
C ASN A 649 4.06 -26.64 20.79
N ASN A 650 3.30 -26.29 19.75
CA ASN A 650 1.84 -26.20 19.82
C ASN A 650 1.13 -27.56 19.95
N LEU A 651 1.81 -28.65 19.62
CA LEU A 651 1.37 -30.02 19.83
C LEU A 651 1.85 -30.62 21.17
N ALA A 652 2.55 -29.81 21.99
CA ALA A 652 3.12 -30.18 23.28
C ALA A 652 4.23 -31.25 23.25
N TYR A 653 5.00 -31.33 22.15
CA TYR A 653 6.23 -32.14 22.06
C TYR A 653 7.48 -31.41 22.58
N HIS A 654 7.37 -30.11 22.87
CA HIS A 654 8.38 -29.28 23.54
C HIS A 654 9.83 -29.34 22.97
N PRO A 655 10.04 -29.16 21.66
CA PRO A 655 11.36 -29.17 21.01
C PRO A 655 12.35 -28.07 21.44
N GLY A 656 11.89 -27.03 22.15
CA GLY A 656 12.67 -25.83 22.46
C GLY A 656 12.23 -24.59 21.67
N PRO A 657 12.93 -23.44 21.82
CA PRO A 657 12.53 -22.18 21.20
C PRO A 657 12.87 -22.13 19.70
N SER A 658 11.95 -21.61 18.89
CA SER A 658 12.08 -21.49 17.42
C SER A 658 13.18 -20.53 16.95
N THR A 659 13.64 -19.64 17.82
CA THR A 659 14.71 -18.67 17.53
C THR A 659 16.11 -19.25 17.73
N GLN A 660 16.24 -20.51 18.16
CA GLN A 660 17.52 -21.17 18.40
C GLN A 660 17.75 -22.31 17.39
N PRO A 661 19.01 -22.66 17.09
CA PRO A 661 19.32 -23.83 16.28
C PRO A 661 18.73 -25.11 16.90
N PRO A 662 18.38 -26.11 16.07
CA PRO A 662 17.88 -27.39 16.56
C PRO A 662 18.89 -28.05 17.50
N THR A 663 18.38 -28.67 18.55
CA THR A 663 19.16 -29.37 19.59
C THR A 663 18.72 -30.83 19.64
N SER A 664 19.38 -31.67 20.46
CA SER A 664 18.91 -33.04 20.68
C SER A 664 17.46 -33.12 21.19
N ALA A 665 16.99 -32.09 21.90
CA ALA A 665 15.59 -32.01 22.33
C ALA A 665 14.61 -31.81 21.16
N PHE A 666 15.04 -31.18 20.07
CA PHE A 666 14.26 -31.08 18.85
C PHE A 666 14.18 -32.43 18.13
N GLU A 667 15.31 -33.14 18.01
CA GLU A 667 15.36 -34.48 17.42
C GLU A 667 14.48 -35.48 18.21
N ASP A 668 14.56 -35.44 19.55
CA ASP A 668 13.73 -36.25 20.44
C ASP A 668 12.24 -35.94 20.28
N ALA A 669 11.87 -34.65 20.15
CA ALA A 669 10.50 -34.21 19.94
C ALA A 669 9.95 -34.67 18.58
N VAL A 670 10.77 -34.62 17.53
CA VAL A 670 10.42 -35.15 16.20
C VAL A 670 10.22 -36.66 16.25
N ALA A 671 11.13 -37.41 16.86
CA ALA A 671 11.04 -38.86 17.01
C ALA A 671 9.80 -39.30 17.83
N ALA A 672 9.46 -38.55 18.87
CA ALA A 672 8.25 -38.77 19.66
C ALA A 672 6.98 -38.53 18.83
N PHE A 673 6.92 -37.43 18.07
CA PHE A 673 5.81 -37.14 17.16
C PHE A 673 5.66 -38.24 16.09
N GLN A 674 6.76 -38.66 15.47
CA GLN A 674 6.78 -39.74 14.49
C GLN A 674 6.20 -41.04 15.08
N THR A 675 6.65 -41.43 16.27
CA THR A 675 6.18 -42.62 16.97
C THR A 675 4.68 -42.57 17.24
N ASP A 676 4.18 -41.46 17.80
CA ASP A 676 2.77 -41.28 18.14
C ASP A 676 1.84 -41.30 16.90
N HIS A 677 2.39 -40.97 15.74
CA HIS A 677 1.66 -40.91 14.49
C HIS A 677 1.94 -42.07 13.52
N GLY A 678 2.66 -43.09 13.97
CA GLY A 678 2.94 -44.30 13.20
C GLY A 678 3.91 -44.12 12.03
N LEU A 679 4.83 -43.15 12.16
CA LEU A 679 5.94 -42.91 11.23
C LEU A 679 7.24 -43.54 11.76
N ASP A 680 8.24 -43.66 10.89
CA ASP A 680 9.58 -44.10 11.29
C ASP A 680 10.24 -43.02 12.17
N ALA A 681 10.70 -43.40 13.36
CA ALA A 681 11.28 -42.49 14.35
C ALA A 681 12.74 -42.13 14.00
N THR A 682 12.91 -41.33 12.94
CA THR A 682 14.22 -40.87 12.45
C THR A 682 14.77 -39.70 13.24
N GLY A 683 13.92 -38.92 13.93
CA GLY A 683 14.30 -37.67 14.60
C GLY A 683 14.58 -36.51 13.64
N GLU A 684 14.44 -36.73 12.33
CA GLU A 684 14.59 -35.73 11.28
C GLU A 684 13.22 -35.37 10.68
N VAL A 685 13.05 -34.11 10.26
CA VAL A 685 11.83 -33.67 9.57
C VAL A 685 11.93 -34.06 8.10
N ASP A 686 11.70 -35.34 7.82
CA ASP A 686 11.59 -35.87 6.47
C ASP A 686 10.22 -35.57 5.82
N GLU A 687 10.08 -35.83 4.53
CA GLU A 687 8.86 -35.54 3.75
C GLU A 687 7.59 -36.20 4.37
N PRO A 688 7.60 -37.46 4.85
CA PRO A 688 6.48 -38.04 5.60
C PRO A 688 6.14 -37.28 6.88
N THR A 689 7.16 -36.85 7.64
CA THR A 689 6.99 -36.12 8.89
C THR A 689 6.47 -34.71 8.64
N GLU A 690 6.96 -34.02 7.62
CA GLU A 690 6.45 -32.73 7.17
C GLU A 690 4.96 -32.82 6.77
N GLY A 691 4.63 -33.80 5.92
CA GLY A 691 3.27 -34.04 5.48
C GLY A 691 2.34 -34.32 6.67
N LYS A 692 2.82 -35.08 7.66
CA LYS A 692 2.06 -35.39 8.87
C LYS A 692 1.93 -34.20 9.81
N LEU A 693 2.99 -33.42 10.02
CA LEU A 693 2.96 -32.17 10.80
C LEU A 693 1.97 -31.18 10.19
N THR A 694 1.92 -31.05 8.87
CA THR A 694 0.95 -30.20 8.15
C THR A 694 -0.47 -30.76 8.22
N ALA A 695 -0.63 -32.09 8.23
CA ALA A 695 -1.93 -32.72 8.38
C ALA A 695 -2.50 -32.56 9.80
N VAL A 696 -1.65 -32.69 10.84
CA VAL A 696 -2.03 -32.61 12.26
C VAL A 696 -2.09 -31.16 12.75
N TYR A 697 -1.18 -30.32 12.27
CA TYR A 697 -1.05 -28.90 12.59
C TYR A 697 -0.65 -28.09 11.33
N GLY A 698 -1.62 -27.86 10.46
CA GLY A 698 -1.48 -27.01 9.29
C GLY A 698 -2.80 -26.38 8.93
N PHE A 699 -2.74 -25.15 8.42
CA PHE A 699 -3.90 -24.43 7.90
C PHE A 699 -4.55 -25.21 6.75
#